data_AF-A0A0K2LAX2-F1
#
_entry.id   AF-A0A0K2LAX2-F1
#
_cell.length_a   1.000
_cell.length_b   1.000
_cell.length_c   1.000
_cell.angle_alpha   90.00
_cell.angle_beta   90.00
_cell.angle_gamma   90.00
#
_symmetry.space_group_name_H-M   'P 1'
#
loop_
_entity.id
_entity.type
_entity.pdbx_description
1 polymer ?
#
loop_
_entity_poly.entity_id
_entity_poly.type
_entity_poly.pdbx_seq_one_letter_code
_entity_poly.pdbx_strand_id
1 'polypeptide(L)'
;MANKKIMLNKKQLLIAAGAAMTLGLGTTFSHEAVIHAATTTDDTSSVPTPSESSNTSVKDATTTDSGSSSTTSNTTNENKESDTPSTPTPTDVSGGDNGSSTGTTSSDVAPSTVSSAISGETNEPATLKTPVTTDSKVAPATSIGTAVTAGTAASSTIPATQSGSTAVVESTSIEKESTDPATAAVTSSTTTPSTTTPTTPAPTGLTPVDTAANTITSDADHTDANDFTWSTNDDTGEASLTGTTSQLTDSSVNIPTQITVTNNSSKDSKQYNVTSIGNDAFASNQTITSVKVNSGVTSIGNNAFIYSTLKNIDLTDDTTLKSIGDLAFWGNQIPTIDLPDSVQTIGNEAFTYNSAVTSITLPANLQTIGDQAFAANTSLQNIDFSKDTALTSIGESAFSGDSENNKIDLSNNNNLISIGNQAFVYNSRSTEVKLPDSLQTIGDQAFLSNLGLQNISFGPNLISIGNQAFTYDGDLTSADFSNANKLSSIGNGAFEFANLTGTLTLPSSLVTIGNQAFSGNHIGTLNLNEGLQSIGESAFSYNDLNNDLTIPSTIKNIGNESFIGNQLTSVSTTASDFSLGENAFSYNRITQVNAPNVKIGTTAYNINSATNQFAAIFTDSAHNNISDYFNLDIGGLTENALGITELSNGVTYKNGIFDIPTGVGSFTFSWILSPDSEADKGYSGVYDVVLDDPNIKAINSSIPAGTNWEPVDNFVSASTTSGKDIPFSEIDVSVTNPAGDDVKTIDTTVAGNYTVTYSYDKTFKSTVNVEVYKRTGTFDLDGTGSKTYNGQNQSFDNSDYQVVLSNGTNYQIQNGDLELNQTAKNAGNYTVTLTQQGINNIENYGQNSLYDLTMGTDTASFDINKAPVTITSNDATKVAGTDDPSFTAKVDGLENITDGDQLVYSISRPDGQTVGSYDLSVVANATDNPNYDITTLNTGKLTITAAAKTINGSDYTMHVGDPTPTANDFKATSTDENAQSQTVNVDLTQANLNAAGTYNVVLSTADGQSKNVNLIVLAKDTTGPVDPTDPTDPTDPTDPTDPTDPTDPTDPTDPTDPTDPTDPTDPTDPTDPTDPTDPTDPTDPTDPTDPTDPTDPTDPTDPTDPTDPIDPKDPSVPNTESKGSGEYIVSGNVYYVPGPKGKSNGTLIATNYRPTYQKSNVATFPQTGNNSGIGMQILGVLIGILTFGVIDIKKVHH
;
A
#
# COMPACT_ATOMS: atom_id res chain seq x y z
N MET A 1 58.88 -17.67 -18.57
CA MET A 1 59.55 -18.32 -19.71
C MET A 1 58.49 -19.14 -20.44
N ALA A 2 58.45 -19.35 -21.77
CA ALA A 2 59.06 -18.70 -22.94
C ALA A 2 58.11 -19.02 -24.13
N ASN A 3 57.86 -18.16 -25.12
CA ASN A 3 58.77 -17.65 -26.16
C ASN A 3 58.13 -16.40 -26.83
N LYS A 4 58.87 -15.30 -27.07
CA LYS A 4 59.41 -14.85 -28.39
C LYS A 4 58.35 -14.59 -29.48
N LYS A 5 58.39 -13.49 -30.27
CA LYS A 5 59.55 -12.64 -30.65
C LYS A 5 59.11 -11.32 -31.37
N ILE A 6 59.81 -10.19 -31.15
CA ILE A 6 60.34 -9.18 -32.16
C ILE A 6 59.35 -8.50 -33.16
N MET A 7 59.41 -7.22 -33.60
CA MET A 7 60.13 -5.94 -33.32
C MET A 7 59.29 -4.82 -34.00
N LEU A 8 59.09 -3.61 -33.47
CA LEU A 8 60.01 -2.48 -33.19
C LEU A 8 60.56 -1.71 -34.42
N ASN A 9 60.04 -0.50 -34.67
CA ASN A 9 60.75 0.70 -35.18
C ASN A 9 59.87 1.95 -34.91
N LYS A 10 60.27 2.94 -34.10
CA LYS A 10 61.31 3.98 -34.31
C LYS A 10 60.94 5.07 -35.34
N LYS A 11 60.67 6.29 -34.83
CA LYS A 11 61.42 7.55 -35.05
C LYS A 11 60.87 8.67 -34.13
N GLN A 12 61.71 9.36 -33.34
CA GLN A 12 62.37 10.67 -33.63
C GLN A 12 61.38 11.87 -33.64
N LEU A 13 61.66 13.05 -33.05
CA LEU A 13 62.82 13.50 -32.23
C LEU A 13 62.55 14.88 -31.55
N LEU A 14 62.59 14.94 -30.21
CA LEU A 14 63.25 15.95 -29.32
C LEU A 14 63.03 17.49 -29.48
N ILE A 15 63.39 18.23 -28.41
CA ILE A 15 63.59 19.71 -28.31
C ILE A 15 62.25 20.49 -28.19
N ALA A 16 61.85 21.13 -27.08
CA ALA A 16 62.50 21.99 -26.07
C ALA A 16 62.70 23.46 -26.55
N ALA A 17 62.71 24.50 -25.71
CA ALA A 17 62.45 24.59 -24.27
C ALA A 17 62.06 26.03 -23.83
N GLY A 18 61.35 26.13 -22.71
CA GLY A 18 61.34 27.32 -21.84
C GLY A 18 60.57 28.55 -22.32
N ALA A 19 60.43 29.60 -21.50
CA ALA A 19 60.56 29.71 -20.04
C ALA A 19 60.14 31.13 -19.60
N ALA A 20 59.72 31.28 -18.34
CA ALA A 20 59.56 32.57 -17.63
C ALA A 20 58.49 33.54 -18.19
N MET A 21 57.89 34.47 -17.43
CA MET A 21 57.68 34.69 -15.98
C MET A 21 56.67 35.86 -15.84
N THR A 22 56.27 36.21 -14.60
CA THR A 22 55.92 37.58 -14.13
C THR A 22 54.43 37.93 -13.94
N LEU A 23 53.98 37.77 -12.67
CA LEU A 23 53.31 38.76 -11.78
C LEU A 23 52.22 39.74 -12.28
N GLY A 24 51.21 39.98 -11.41
CA GLY A 24 50.22 41.08 -11.48
C GLY A 24 48.81 40.56 -11.81
N LEU A 25 47.81 40.46 -10.93
CA LEU A 25 47.34 41.31 -9.80
C LEU A 25 47.07 42.78 -10.20
N GLY A 26 45.82 43.23 -10.00
CA GLY A 26 45.50 44.67 -9.84
C GLY A 26 44.42 45.26 -10.76
N THR A 27 43.15 45.02 -10.41
CA THR A 27 41.97 45.92 -10.54
C THR A 27 42.23 47.40 -10.96
N THR A 28 41.35 48.06 -11.73
CA THR A 28 40.16 48.78 -11.17
C THR A 28 39.32 49.52 -12.24
N PHE A 29 38.01 49.73 -11.95
CA PHE A 29 37.05 50.74 -12.48
C PHE A 29 36.75 50.78 -14.00
N SER A 30 35.58 51.24 -14.49
CA SER A 30 34.59 52.22 -13.97
C SER A 30 33.16 52.05 -14.56
N HIS A 31 32.13 52.55 -13.84
CA HIS A 31 30.93 53.35 -14.25
C HIS A 31 30.26 53.15 -15.65
N GLU A 32 28.95 53.28 -15.88
CA GLU A 32 27.79 53.72 -15.07
C GLU A 32 26.44 53.22 -15.65
N ALA A 33 25.30 53.59 -15.06
CA ALA A 33 23.95 53.13 -15.45
C ALA A 33 23.16 54.12 -16.37
N VAL A 34 22.03 53.69 -16.95
CA VAL A 34 20.70 54.36 -16.85
C VAL A 34 19.55 53.59 -17.56
N ILE A 35 18.55 53.26 -16.74
CA ILE A 35 17.07 53.17 -16.94
C ILE A 35 16.46 53.55 -18.32
N HIS A 36 15.59 52.68 -18.90
CA HIS A 36 14.15 52.93 -19.17
C HIS A 36 13.42 51.71 -19.78
N ALA A 37 12.08 51.80 -19.92
CA ALA A 37 11.18 50.66 -20.11
C ALA A 37 10.08 50.85 -21.18
N ALA A 38 9.56 49.72 -21.66
CA ALA A 38 8.20 49.46 -22.16
C ALA A 38 7.71 50.10 -23.49
N THR A 39 6.58 49.54 -23.97
CA THR A 39 5.61 50.07 -24.96
C THR A 39 6.03 50.12 -26.46
N THR A 40 5.19 49.89 -27.47
CA THR A 40 3.76 49.42 -27.60
C THR A 40 3.43 49.08 -29.09
N THR A 41 2.25 48.47 -29.36
CA THR A 41 1.35 48.67 -30.56
C THR A 41 1.95 48.48 -31.97
N ASP A 42 1.46 47.70 -32.94
CA ASP A 42 0.13 47.55 -33.60
C ASP A 42 0.47 47.36 -35.12
N ASP A 43 -0.34 46.92 -36.09
CA ASP A 43 -1.65 46.25 -36.24
C ASP A 43 -1.77 45.83 -37.74
N THR A 44 -2.90 45.25 -38.19
CA THR A 44 -3.42 45.17 -39.59
C THR A 44 -2.98 44.03 -40.55
N SER A 45 -3.74 42.92 -40.50
CA SER A 45 -4.61 42.37 -41.59
C SER A 45 -4.16 42.13 -43.06
N SER A 46 -4.77 41.07 -43.65
CA SER A 46 -5.01 40.77 -45.10
C SER A 46 -3.84 40.26 -45.98
N VAL A 47 -3.90 39.18 -46.81
CA VAL A 47 -4.92 38.59 -47.75
C VAL A 47 -4.96 39.35 -49.11
N PRO A 48 -5.04 38.75 -50.35
CA PRO A 48 -5.11 37.33 -50.80
C PRO A 48 -4.30 36.89 -52.10
N THR A 49 -3.95 35.59 -52.21
CA THR A 49 -4.00 34.76 -53.46
C THR A 49 -3.08 35.13 -54.69
N PRO A 50 -3.26 34.67 -55.97
CA PRO A 50 -2.25 33.80 -56.61
C PRO A 50 -1.86 34.14 -58.09
N SER A 51 -0.92 33.38 -58.70
CA SER A 51 -0.95 33.01 -60.14
C SER A 51 0.10 31.95 -60.54
N GLU A 52 -0.17 31.23 -61.63
CA GLU A 52 0.72 30.21 -62.22
C GLU A 52 1.71 30.78 -63.27
N SER A 53 2.60 29.90 -63.75
CA SER A 53 3.22 29.92 -65.10
C SER A 53 4.35 30.97 -65.35
N SER A 54 5.32 30.76 -66.24
CA SER A 54 5.83 29.55 -66.92
C SER A 54 7.17 29.83 -67.61
N ASN A 55 7.92 28.78 -67.98
CA ASN A 55 8.90 28.74 -69.10
C ASN A 55 10.17 29.65 -68.98
N THR A 56 11.31 29.42 -69.67
CA THR A 56 11.55 28.63 -70.90
C THR A 56 13.03 28.19 -71.06
N SER A 57 13.24 27.10 -71.80
CA SER A 57 14.29 26.89 -72.84
C SER A 57 15.81 26.72 -72.56
N VAL A 58 16.25 25.47 -72.83
CA VAL A 58 17.23 25.06 -73.90
C VAL A 58 18.69 25.54 -73.86
N LYS A 59 19.64 24.56 -73.86
CA LYS A 59 20.73 24.53 -74.86
C LYS A 59 21.37 23.16 -75.13
N ASP A 60 21.60 22.93 -76.42
CA ASP A 60 22.37 21.88 -77.13
C ASP A 60 23.89 21.84 -76.80
N ALA A 61 24.70 20.80 -77.13
CA ALA A 61 24.48 19.39 -77.49
C ALA A 61 25.84 18.61 -77.70
N THR A 62 25.74 17.32 -78.09
CA THR A 62 26.66 16.52 -78.95
C THR A 62 28.01 15.93 -78.45
N THR A 63 27.98 14.58 -78.27
CA THR A 63 28.88 13.55 -78.88
C THR A 63 30.30 13.20 -78.36
N THR A 64 30.67 11.95 -78.66
CA THR A 64 31.98 11.25 -78.58
C THR A 64 32.44 10.71 -77.21
N ASP A 65 33.31 9.69 -77.11
CA ASP A 65 33.40 8.31 -77.68
C ASP A 65 34.76 7.69 -77.26
N SER A 66 34.83 6.37 -77.08
CA SER A 66 36.04 5.53 -76.82
C SER A 66 36.87 5.80 -75.55
N GLY A 67 37.63 4.85 -74.98
CA GLY A 67 37.70 3.41 -75.24
C GLY A 67 39.13 2.83 -75.28
N SER A 68 39.51 2.01 -74.29
CA SER A 68 40.69 1.10 -74.22
C SER A 68 40.69 0.49 -72.79
N SER A 69 40.95 -0.78 -72.49
CA SER A 69 41.52 -1.93 -73.22
C SER A 69 41.07 -3.24 -72.48
N SER A 70 41.35 -4.49 -72.88
CA SER A 70 42.22 -5.08 -73.91
C SER A 70 41.70 -6.49 -74.34
N THR A 71 42.55 -7.33 -74.94
CA THR A 71 42.29 -8.68 -75.48
C THR A 71 42.52 -9.81 -74.45
N THR A 72 41.77 -10.92 -74.48
CA THR A 72 42.05 -12.19 -75.22
C THR A 72 41.00 -13.26 -74.81
N SER A 73 40.69 -14.37 -75.51
CA SER A 73 40.96 -14.84 -76.89
C SER A 73 40.08 -16.06 -77.27
N ASN A 74 40.05 -16.38 -78.57
CA ASN A 74 39.81 -17.65 -79.31
C ASN A 74 39.43 -18.97 -78.59
N THR A 75 38.69 -19.95 -79.18
CA THR A 75 37.72 -20.13 -80.32
C THR A 75 37.17 -21.60 -80.20
N THR A 76 36.45 -22.33 -81.09
CA THR A 76 36.09 -22.28 -82.53
C THR A 76 34.93 -23.28 -82.86
N ASN A 77 34.35 -23.19 -84.06
CA ASN A 77 33.65 -24.24 -84.86
C ASN A 77 32.29 -24.86 -84.42
N GLU A 78 31.22 -24.34 -85.04
CA GLU A 78 30.43 -25.00 -86.11
C GLU A 78 30.02 -26.49 -86.10
N ASN A 79 28.68 -26.71 -86.25
CA ASN A 79 27.99 -27.75 -87.07
C ASN A 79 28.18 -29.24 -86.67
N LYS A 80 27.28 -30.21 -87.01
CA LYS A 80 26.29 -30.34 -88.09
C LYS A 80 25.32 -31.53 -87.83
N GLU A 81 24.07 -31.49 -88.36
CA GLU A 81 23.17 -32.66 -88.67
C GLU A 81 22.73 -33.61 -87.51
N SER A 82 21.62 -34.37 -87.57
CA SER A 82 20.42 -34.35 -88.43
C SER A 82 19.25 -35.18 -87.85
N ASP A 83 18.09 -35.08 -88.54
CA ASP A 83 17.04 -36.09 -88.73
C ASP A 83 15.90 -36.33 -87.71
N THR A 84 14.75 -36.58 -88.33
CA THR A 84 13.45 -37.06 -87.83
C THR A 84 13.07 -38.26 -88.74
N PRO A 85 11.84 -38.82 -88.77
CA PRO A 85 10.68 -38.73 -87.88
C PRO A 85 10.18 -40.13 -87.46
N SER A 86 9.00 -40.22 -86.80
CA SER A 86 7.88 -41.08 -87.23
C SER A 86 6.69 -41.05 -86.26
N THR A 87 5.47 -40.93 -86.79
CA THR A 87 4.22 -41.42 -86.19
C THR A 87 3.67 -42.56 -87.05
N PRO A 88 2.69 -43.35 -86.57
CA PRO A 88 1.36 -43.18 -87.17
C PRO A 88 0.15 -43.41 -86.23
N THR A 89 -1.00 -42.86 -86.64
CA THR A 89 -2.37 -43.07 -86.11
C THR A 89 -2.98 -44.39 -86.63
N PRO A 90 -4.06 -44.95 -86.02
CA PRO A 90 -5.46 -44.47 -86.19
C PRO A 90 -6.30 -44.52 -84.87
N THR A 91 -7.36 -43.73 -84.57
CA THR A 91 -8.62 -43.33 -85.25
C THR A 91 -9.55 -44.48 -85.67
N ASP A 92 -10.65 -44.73 -84.94
CA ASP A 92 -11.98 -44.80 -85.58
C ASP A 92 -13.21 -44.58 -84.64
N VAL A 93 -14.39 -44.50 -85.28
CA VAL A 93 -15.74 -44.02 -84.87
C VAL A 93 -16.39 -44.41 -83.53
N SER A 94 -17.31 -43.52 -83.10
CA SER A 94 -18.58 -43.75 -82.38
C SER A 94 -18.51 -44.09 -80.87
N GLY A 95 -19.54 -43.82 -80.06
CA GLY A 95 -20.82 -43.14 -80.28
C GLY A 95 -21.68 -43.23 -78.99
N GLY A 96 -22.39 -42.16 -78.61
CA GLY A 96 -23.03 -42.09 -77.27
C GLY A 96 -24.49 -42.55 -77.23
N ASP A 97 -24.90 -43.14 -76.11
CA ASP A 97 -26.29 -43.13 -75.59
C ASP A 97 -26.31 -43.37 -74.06
N ASN A 98 -27.51 -43.38 -73.46
CA ASN A 98 -27.77 -43.26 -72.03
C ASN A 98 -27.89 -44.61 -71.27
N GLY A 99 -27.30 -44.63 -70.06
CA GLY A 99 -28.00 -45.09 -68.85
C GLY A 99 -28.11 -46.58 -68.53
N SER A 100 -28.67 -46.86 -67.34
CA SER A 100 -28.78 -48.18 -66.68
C SER A 100 -27.43 -48.73 -66.17
N SER A 101 -27.36 -49.61 -65.15
CA SER A 101 -28.45 -50.33 -64.47
C SER A 101 -28.17 -50.57 -62.97
N THR A 102 -29.20 -51.05 -62.27
CA THR A 102 -29.18 -51.54 -60.87
C THR A 102 -28.16 -52.66 -60.60
N GLY A 103 -27.64 -52.73 -59.37
CA GLY A 103 -26.88 -53.89 -58.85
C GLY A 103 -27.21 -54.20 -57.39
N THR A 104 -27.18 -55.47 -56.99
CA THR A 104 -27.58 -55.94 -55.65
C THR A 104 -26.61 -56.97 -55.06
N THR A 105 -26.41 -56.88 -53.74
CA THR A 105 -26.10 -57.97 -52.78
C THR A 105 -24.81 -58.81 -52.90
N SER A 106 -24.01 -58.74 -51.81
CA SER A 106 -23.40 -59.87 -51.06
C SER A 106 -21.95 -60.32 -51.36
N SER A 107 -21.12 -60.28 -50.29
CA SER A 107 -20.10 -61.27 -49.85
C SER A 107 -18.86 -61.55 -50.75
N ASP A 108 -17.66 -61.92 -50.24
CA ASP A 108 -17.33 -62.53 -48.94
C ASP A 108 -15.82 -62.47 -48.52
N VAL A 109 -15.52 -62.87 -47.27
CA VAL A 109 -14.25 -63.46 -46.72
C VAL A 109 -12.94 -62.63 -46.56
N ALA A 110 -12.65 -62.28 -45.28
CA ALA A 110 -11.45 -62.59 -44.43
C ALA A 110 -10.01 -62.15 -44.87
N PRO A 111 -8.92 -62.26 -44.05
CA PRO A 111 -8.68 -62.93 -42.72
C PRO A 111 -8.53 -61.93 -41.53
N SER A 112 -8.56 -62.23 -40.20
CA SER A 112 -8.35 -63.43 -39.33
C SER A 112 -6.86 -63.72 -39.00
N THR A 113 -6.37 -63.99 -37.77
CA THR A 113 -6.87 -64.13 -36.35
C THR A 113 -5.83 -63.45 -35.40
N VAL A 114 -5.68 -63.54 -34.06
CA VAL A 114 -5.96 -64.50 -32.94
C VAL A 114 -6.10 -63.66 -31.63
N SER A 115 -7.18 -63.74 -30.84
CA SER A 115 -7.43 -64.58 -29.64
C SER A 115 -6.44 -64.38 -28.46
N SER A 116 -6.86 -64.14 -27.20
CA SER A 116 -7.95 -64.78 -26.40
C SER A 116 -8.72 -63.73 -25.55
N ALA A 117 -10.02 -63.79 -25.19
CA ALA A 117 -10.96 -64.88 -24.80
C ALA A 117 -10.78 -65.32 -23.31
N ILE A 118 -11.81 -65.51 -22.44
CA ILE A 118 -13.16 -66.12 -22.62
C ILE A 118 -14.25 -65.59 -21.62
N SER A 119 -15.51 -65.43 -22.11
CA SER A 119 -16.90 -65.42 -21.51
C SER A 119 -17.26 -64.95 -20.07
N GLY A 120 -18.48 -64.44 -19.78
CA GLY A 120 -19.63 -64.08 -20.65
C GLY A 120 -21.06 -64.28 -20.05
N GLU A 121 -22.09 -63.80 -20.80
CA GLU A 121 -23.56 -64.09 -20.72
C GLU A 121 -24.37 -63.60 -19.49
N THR A 122 -25.67 -63.19 -19.51
CA THR A 122 -26.78 -62.91 -20.51
C THR A 122 -27.91 -62.09 -19.78
N ASN A 123 -29.08 -61.60 -20.29
CA ASN A 123 -29.80 -61.63 -21.59
C ASN A 123 -30.91 -60.54 -21.74
N GLU A 124 -31.22 -60.15 -23.01
CA GLU A 124 -32.55 -59.79 -23.61
C GLU A 124 -33.52 -58.67 -23.07
N PRO A 125 -34.54 -58.19 -23.87
CA PRO A 125 -34.99 -56.77 -23.88
C PRO A 125 -36.53 -56.49 -23.85
N ALA A 126 -36.97 -55.20 -23.97
CA ALA A 126 -38.34 -54.82 -24.44
C ALA A 126 -38.58 -53.34 -24.91
N THR A 127 -38.58 -53.13 -26.25
CA THR A 127 -39.50 -52.30 -27.09
C THR A 127 -40.25 -51.01 -26.62
N LEU A 128 -39.90 -49.87 -27.25
CA LEU A 128 -40.70 -48.99 -28.16
C LEU A 128 -42.06 -48.28 -27.78
N LYS A 129 -42.07 -46.96 -28.12
CA LYS A 129 -43.08 -46.15 -28.88
C LYS A 129 -44.06 -45.14 -28.20
N THR A 130 -44.45 -44.15 -29.01
CA THR A 130 -45.18 -42.89 -28.72
C THR A 130 -46.69 -42.93 -29.05
N PRO A 131 -47.48 -41.96 -28.55
CA PRO A 131 -48.37 -41.13 -29.41
C PRO A 131 -48.42 -39.63 -28.97
N VAL A 132 -48.38 -38.61 -29.85
CA VAL A 132 -49.43 -38.00 -30.73
C VAL A 132 -50.35 -36.96 -30.04
N THR A 133 -50.74 -35.92 -30.79
CA THR A 133 -51.40 -34.65 -30.40
C THR A 133 -52.94 -34.65 -30.42
N THR A 134 -53.57 -33.67 -29.76
CA THR A 134 -54.99 -33.26 -29.93
C THR A 134 -55.22 -31.76 -29.67
N ASP A 135 -56.42 -31.26 -29.98
CA ASP A 135 -56.72 -29.88 -30.40
C ASP A 135 -57.60 -29.05 -29.41
N SER A 136 -57.56 -27.72 -29.59
CA SER A 136 -58.44 -26.60 -29.17
C SER A 136 -59.77 -26.80 -28.37
N LYS A 137 -60.21 -25.73 -27.64
CA LYS A 137 -61.47 -24.94 -27.90
C LYS A 137 -62.40 -24.54 -26.70
N VAL A 138 -62.42 -23.23 -26.36
CA VAL A 138 -63.58 -22.35 -25.95
C VAL A 138 -64.35 -22.59 -24.60
N ALA A 139 -64.86 -21.49 -24.01
CA ALA A 139 -65.65 -21.36 -22.76
C ALA A 139 -67.19 -21.60 -22.96
N PRO A 140 -68.20 -21.28 -22.07
CA PRO A 140 -68.33 -20.14 -21.11
C PRO A 140 -69.16 -20.38 -19.79
N ALA A 141 -69.64 -19.29 -19.16
CA ALA A 141 -70.68 -19.16 -18.09
C ALA A 141 -70.24 -19.40 -16.62
N THR A 142 -70.70 -18.76 -15.51
CA THR A 142 -71.64 -17.63 -15.15
C THR A 142 -71.55 -17.42 -13.60
N SER A 143 -72.09 -16.45 -12.83
CA SER A 143 -72.53 -15.01 -12.87
C SER A 143 -73.41 -14.74 -11.57
N ILE A 144 -73.76 -13.57 -10.99
CA ILE A 144 -73.81 -12.11 -11.29
C ILE A 144 -73.81 -11.31 -9.95
N GLY A 145 -73.36 -10.04 -9.90
CA GLY A 145 -73.84 -9.00 -8.94
C GLY A 145 -72.78 -8.37 -7.98
N THR A 146 -72.82 -7.07 -7.59
CA THR A 146 -73.72 -5.97 -8.02
C THR A 146 -73.16 -4.55 -7.69
N ALA A 147 -73.03 -3.66 -8.69
CA ALA A 147 -73.09 -2.16 -8.68
C ALA A 147 -72.19 -1.33 -7.70
N VAL A 148 -71.91 -0.01 -7.83
CA VAL A 148 -72.42 1.12 -8.66
C VAL A 148 -71.24 2.03 -9.13
N THR A 149 -71.39 2.82 -10.20
CA THR A 149 -70.37 3.75 -10.79
C THR A 149 -70.70 5.25 -10.67
N ALA A 150 -69.69 6.10 -10.40
CA ALA A 150 -69.49 7.51 -10.88
C ALA A 150 -68.29 8.18 -10.13
N GLY A 151 -67.52 9.14 -10.67
CA GLY A 151 -67.44 9.72 -12.02
C GLY A 151 -66.60 11.04 -12.10
N THR A 152 -66.34 11.51 -13.32
CA THR A 152 -65.95 12.90 -13.74
C THR A 152 -64.58 13.56 -13.41
N ALA A 153 -63.89 13.95 -14.49
CA ALA A 153 -63.33 15.30 -14.80
C ALA A 153 -61.98 15.83 -14.23
N ALA A 154 -60.90 15.59 -14.99
CA ALA A 154 -59.95 16.51 -15.64
C ALA A 154 -59.74 18.01 -15.22
N SER A 155 -58.53 18.52 -15.58
CA SER A 155 -58.11 19.95 -15.76
C SER A 155 -57.66 20.72 -14.48
N SER A 156 -56.63 21.59 -14.44
CA SER A 156 -55.51 21.91 -15.38
C SER A 156 -54.50 22.93 -14.78
N THR A 157 -53.21 22.87 -15.21
CA THR A 157 -52.21 23.96 -15.40
C THR A 157 -51.88 25.01 -14.29
N ILE A 158 -50.63 24.99 -13.78
CA ILE A 158 -49.48 25.92 -14.11
C ILE A 158 -49.85 27.39 -14.47
N PRO A 159 -49.16 28.49 -13.98
CA PRO A 159 -47.70 28.60 -13.74
C PRO A 159 -47.15 29.42 -12.51
N ALA A 160 -45.82 29.30 -12.38
CA ALA A 160 -44.75 30.00 -11.63
C ALA A 160 -44.82 31.49 -11.19
N THR A 161 -43.97 31.82 -10.18
CA THR A 161 -43.09 33.03 -10.11
C THR A 161 -41.87 32.81 -9.19
N GLN A 162 -40.85 33.69 -9.27
CA GLN A 162 -39.60 33.68 -8.46
C GLN A 162 -39.71 34.51 -7.16
N SER A 163 -38.85 34.23 -6.16
CA SER A 163 -37.85 35.18 -5.58
C SER A 163 -37.44 34.86 -4.13
N GLY A 164 -36.15 35.07 -3.78
CA GLY A 164 -35.79 35.78 -2.54
C GLY A 164 -35.31 35.03 -1.29
N SER A 165 -33.97 34.94 -1.15
CA SER A 165 -33.19 35.36 0.05
C SER A 165 -33.27 34.63 1.42
N THR A 166 -32.11 34.03 1.79
CA THR A 166 -31.40 34.12 3.10
C THR A 166 -31.98 33.57 4.42
N ALA A 167 -31.05 33.07 5.24
CA ALA A 167 -31.08 32.88 6.70
C ALA A 167 -31.91 31.69 7.26
N VAL A 168 -31.60 31.12 8.44
CA VAL A 168 -30.31 30.73 9.10
C VAL A 168 -30.65 29.94 10.39
N VAL A 169 -29.94 28.84 10.67
CA VAL A 169 -29.74 28.19 12.00
C VAL A 169 -30.88 27.40 12.69
N GLU A 170 -30.47 26.21 13.20
CA GLU A 170 -30.95 25.34 14.30
C GLU A 170 -32.41 24.83 14.44
N SER A 171 -32.61 23.60 13.96
CA SER A 171 -32.76 22.38 14.78
C SER A 171 -33.61 22.39 16.08
N THR A 172 -34.69 21.61 16.11
CA THR A 172 -35.16 20.92 17.34
C THR A 172 -36.01 19.67 17.03
N SER A 173 -35.41 18.50 17.32
CA SER A 173 -35.96 17.21 17.85
C SER A 173 -37.38 16.64 17.53
N ILE A 174 -37.48 15.31 17.76
CA ILE A 174 -38.67 14.45 18.04
C ILE A 174 -39.23 13.54 16.91
N GLU A 175 -38.88 12.24 17.05
CA GLU A 175 -39.66 11.00 16.86
C GLU A 175 -40.43 10.61 15.56
N LYS A 176 -39.82 9.63 14.86
CA LYS A 176 -40.29 8.21 14.71
C LYS A 176 -41.20 7.77 13.52
N GLU A 177 -40.80 6.60 12.98
CA GLU A 177 -41.60 5.52 12.34
C GLU A 177 -41.81 5.49 10.80
N SER A 178 -40.94 4.69 10.15
CA SER A 178 -41.21 3.74 9.04
C SER A 178 -41.75 4.22 7.68
N THR A 179 -40.93 4.12 6.62
CA THR A 179 -41.15 3.16 5.50
C THR A 179 -39.94 3.09 4.53
N ASP A 180 -39.74 1.90 3.96
CA ASP A 180 -38.73 1.50 2.95
C ASP A 180 -39.23 1.84 1.51
N PRO A 181 -38.42 1.88 0.41
CA PRO A 181 -36.99 1.57 0.27
C PRO A 181 -36.11 2.64 -0.42
N ALA A 182 -34.78 2.55 -0.22
CA ALA A 182 -33.80 3.30 -1.01
C ALA A 182 -32.52 2.50 -1.31
N THR A 183 -32.14 2.52 -2.59
CA THR A 183 -30.91 1.98 -3.20
C THR A 183 -29.65 2.03 -2.33
N ALA A 184 -29.15 0.87 -1.89
CA ALA A 184 -27.83 0.72 -1.30
C ALA A 184 -26.74 0.82 -2.37
N ALA A 185 -26.09 1.98 -2.50
CA ALA A 185 -24.81 2.08 -3.19
C ALA A 185 -23.73 1.51 -2.26
N VAL A 186 -23.08 0.42 -2.66
CA VAL A 186 -22.02 -0.22 -1.87
C VAL A 186 -20.75 0.64 -1.94
N THR A 187 -20.66 1.62 -1.04
CA THR A 187 -19.38 2.25 -0.69
C THR A 187 -18.61 1.28 0.21
N SER A 188 -17.39 0.93 -0.18
CA SER A 188 -16.47 0.10 0.62
C SER A 188 -16.05 0.82 1.90
N SER A 189 -16.87 0.68 2.95
CA SER A 189 -16.45 0.93 4.31
C SER A 189 -15.51 -0.20 4.72
N THR A 190 -14.22 0.10 4.86
CA THR A 190 -13.30 -0.70 5.66
C THR A 190 -13.68 -0.55 7.14
N THR A 191 -14.80 -1.16 7.53
CA THR A 191 -14.94 -1.65 8.89
C THR A 191 -13.90 -2.75 9.05
N THR A 192 -12.72 -2.38 9.56
CA THR A 192 -12.01 -3.31 10.42
C THR A 192 -13.02 -3.85 11.41
N PRO A 193 -13.16 -5.18 11.54
CA PRO A 193 -13.69 -5.72 12.78
C PRO A 193 -12.82 -5.08 13.87
N SER A 194 -13.43 -4.39 14.82
CA SER A 194 -12.72 -4.16 16.08
C SER A 194 -12.61 -5.55 16.70
N THR A 195 -11.47 -6.19 16.48
CA THR A 195 -11.05 -7.41 17.15
C THR A 195 -10.87 -7.04 18.62
N THR A 196 -12.01 -7.02 19.31
CA THR A 196 -12.08 -7.28 20.74
C THR A 196 -11.66 -8.73 20.92
N THR A 197 -10.35 -8.97 20.80
CA THR A 197 -9.70 -10.23 21.13
C THR A 197 -10.28 -10.67 22.46
N PRO A 198 -10.75 -11.93 22.62
CA PRO A 198 -11.32 -12.41 23.86
C PRO A 198 -10.20 -12.62 24.89
N THR A 199 -9.67 -11.50 25.38
CA THR A 199 -8.74 -11.41 26.50
C THR A 199 -9.49 -11.87 27.74
N THR A 200 -9.39 -13.17 28.02
CA THR A 200 -9.73 -13.70 29.34
C THR A 200 -8.96 -12.86 30.36
N PRO A 201 -9.65 -12.17 31.30
CA PRO A 201 -8.97 -11.20 32.15
C PRO A 201 -7.84 -11.85 32.94
N ALA A 202 -6.66 -11.23 32.93
CA ALA A 202 -5.67 -11.50 33.97
C ALA A 202 -6.31 -11.24 35.34
N PRO A 203 -6.03 -12.03 36.40
CA PRO A 203 -6.82 -12.00 37.62
C PRO A 203 -6.92 -10.59 38.23
N THR A 204 -8.11 -10.01 38.20
CA THR A 204 -8.33 -8.62 38.59
C THR A 204 -8.26 -8.48 40.11
N GLY A 205 -7.38 -7.63 40.63
CA GLY A 205 -7.20 -7.44 42.08
C GLY A 205 -5.97 -8.14 42.68
N LEU A 206 -5.07 -8.69 41.86
CA LEU A 206 -3.75 -9.16 42.33
C LEU A 206 -2.95 -8.04 43.01
N THR A 207 -2.35 -8.36 44.16
CA THR A 207 -1.50 -7.46 44.95
C THR A 207 -0.07 -8.02 45.07
N PRO A 208 1.01 -7.24 44.88
CA PRO A 208 2.38 -7.75 44.99
C PRO A 208 2.74 -8.25 46.40
N VAL A 209 3.38 -9.41 46.47
CA VAL A 209 3.82 -10.01 47.75
C VAL A 209 5.15 -9.40 48.18
N ASP A 210 5.17 -8.73 49.34
CA ASP A 210 6.41 -8.28 49.98
C ASP A 210 7.23 -9.48 50.50
N THR A 211 8.32 -9.81 49.80
CA THR A 211 9.24 -10.91 50.10
C THR A 211 10.19 -10.63 51.27
N ALA A 212 10.23 -9.41 51.81
CA ALA A 212 10.91 -9.12 53.08
C ALA A 212 9.97 -9.32 54.28
N ALA A 213 8.68 -8.95 54.14
CA ALA A 213 7.68 -9.11 55.18
C ALA A 213 7.11 -10.53 55.30
N ASN A 214 7.23 -11.36 54.26
CA ASN A 214 6.67 -12.72 54.21
C ASN A 214 7.73 -13.78 53.85
N THR A 215 7.47 -15.04 54.20
CA THR A 215 8.16 -16.22 53.66
C THR A 215 7.21 -16.90 52.68
N ILE A 216 7.69 -17.28 51.49
CA ILE A 216 6.90 -18.02 50.50
C ILE A 216 7.40 -19.48 50.47
N THR A 217 6.54 -20.44 50.20
CA THR A 217 6.91 -21.86 50.00
C THR A 217 6.05 -22.48 48.90
N SER A 218 6.66 -23.28 48.03
CA SER A 218 5.99 -24.08 47.00
C SER A 218 5.50 -25.44 47.51
N ASP A 219 4.66 -26.09 46.72
CA ASP A 219 4.38 -27.52 46.83
C ASP A 219 5.59 -28.39 46.45
N ALA A 220 5.61 -29.64 46.91
CA ALA A 220 6.76 -30.53 46.78
C ALA A 220 7.11 -30.83 45.30
N ASP A 221 8.39 -31.14 45.05
CA ASP A 221 8.96 -31.49 43.74
C ASP A 221 8.90 -30.36 42.66
N HIS A 222 8.61 -29.13 43.06
CA HIS A 222 8.70 -27.90 42.25
C HIS A 222 9.94 -27.05 42.60
N THR A 223 10.25 -26.04 41.79
CA THR A 223 11.30 -25.05 42.12
C THR A 223 10.88 -24.24 43.37
N ASP A 224 11.85 -23.71 44.13
CA ASP A 224 11.57 -22.96 45.35
C ASP A 224 10.78 -21.68 45.01
N ALA A 225 9.62 -21.47 45.64
CA ALA A 225 8.81 -20.28 45.40
C ALA A 225 9.53 -18.95 45.72
N ASN A 226 10.63 -18.97 46.48
CA ASN A 226 11.47 -17.80 46.76
C ASN A 226 12.43 -17.43 45.61
N ASP A 227 12.59 -18.30 44.60
CA ASP A 227 13.29 -17.99 43.34
C ASP A 227 12.45 -17.10 42.40
N PHE A 228 11.17 -16.86 42.74
CA PHE A 228 10.24 -16.04 41.96
C PHE A 228 9.64 -14.89 42.76
N THR A 229 9.17 -13.85 42.06
CA THR A 229 8.28 -12.84 42.64
C THR A 229 6.83 -13.19 42.32
N TRP A 230 5.92 -12.77 43.20
CA TRP A 230 4.51 -13.16 43.13
C TRP A 230 3.60 -11.97 43.39
N SER A 231 2.41 -12.03 42.80
CA SER A 231 1.26 -11.23 43.21
C SER A 231 0.08 -12.15 43.54
N THR A 232 -0.73 -11.79 44.54
CA THR A 232 -1.82 -12.63 45.07
C THR A 232 -3.13 -11.88 45.21
N ASN A 233 -4.25 -12.55 44.96
CA ASN A 233 -5.60 -12.02 45.21
C ASN A 233 -6.19 -12.73 46.44
N ASP A 234 -6.49 -11.94 47.48
CA ASP A 234 -7.02 -12.44 48.75
C ASP A 234 -8.48 -12.93 48.67
N ASP A 235 -9.29 -12.37 47.77
CA ASP A 235 -10.71 -12.72 47.65
C ASP A 235 -10.93 -14.00 46.81
N THR A 236 -10.11 -14.21 45.78
CA THR A 236 -10.19 -15.41 44.91
C THR A 236 -9.27 -16.56 45.33
N GLY A 237 -8.20 -16.28 46.10
CA GLY A 237 -7.20 -17.29 46.46
C GLY A 237 -6.24 -17.65 45.32
N GLU A 238 -5.99 -16.71 44.41
CA GLU A 238 -5.14 -16.88 43.23
C GLU A 238 -3.77 -16.21 43.40
N ALA A 239 -2.77 -16.76 42.69
CA ALA A 239 -1.42 -16.23 42.59
C ALA A 239 -0.98 -16.16 41.12
N SER A 240 -0.24 -15.10 40.79
CA SER A 240 0.48 -14.95 39.53
C SER A 240 1.98 -14.87 39.80
N LEU A 241 2.77 -15.61 39.02
CA LEU A 241 4.23 -15.49 39.01
C LEU A 241 4.60 -14.24 38.20
N THR A 242 5.34 -13.28 38.77
CA THR A 242 5.56 -11.95 38.18
C THR A 242 7.02 -11.60 37.88
N GLY A 243 7.95 -12.52 38.10
CA GLY A 243 9.38 -12.24 37.99
C GLY A 243 10.24 -13.34 38.59
N THR A 244 11.56 -13.26 38.37
CA THR A 244 12.58 -14.10 39.03
C THR A 244 13.37 -13.30 40.05
N THR A 245 13.67 -13.86 41.22
CA THR A 245 14.60 -13.24 42.19
C THR A 245 16.05 -13.53 41.83
N SER A 246 17.00 -12.87 42.51
CA SER A 246 18.43 -13.12 42.35
C SER A 246 18.93 -14.44 42.96
N GLN A 247 18.03 -15.29 43.46
CA GLN A 247 18.34 -16.64 43.97
C GLN A 247 18.24 -17.71 42.88
N LEU A 248 17.42 -17.48 41.83
CA LEU A 248 17.24 -18.42 40.73
C LEU A 248 18.56 -18.74 40.04
N THR A 249 19.06 -19.95 40.28
CA THR A 249 20.30 -20.49 39.71
C THR A 249 20.09 -21.78 38.92
N ASP A 250 18.88 -22.36 38.99
CA ASP A 250 18.49 -23.51 38.20
C ASP A 250 18.20 -23.13 36.74
N SER A 251 18.79 -23.87 35.80
CA SER A 251 18.52 -23.71 34.36
C SER A 251 17.30 -24.51 33.88
N SER A 252 16.57 -25.15 34.80
CA SER A 252 15.34 -25.90 34.55
C SER A 252 14.33 -25.59 35.66
N VAL A 253 13.27 -24.85 35.32
CA VAL A 253 12.22 -24.44 36.27
C VAL A 253 11.03 -25.39 36.20
N ASN A 254 10.50 -25.81 37.36
CA ASN A 254 9.21 -26.48 37.48
C ASN A 254 8.25 -25.58 38.26
N ILE A 255 7.24 -25.01 37.58
CA ILE A 255 6.36 -23.97 38.12
C ILE A 255 5.43 -24.56 39.19
N PRO A 256 5.45 -24.08 40.45
CA PRO A 256 4.57 -24.57 41.52
C PRO A 256 3.09 -24.55 41.15
N THR A 257 2.32 -25.57 41.54
CA THR A 257 0.85 -25.53 41.37
C THR A 257 0.20 -24.61 42.40
N GLN A 258 0.80 -24.51 43.59
CA GLN A 258 0.30 -23.71 44.70
C GLN A 258 1.45 -23.11 45.50
N ILE A 259 1.24 -21.88 46.00
CA ILE A 259 2.16 -21.24 46.95
C ILE A 259 1.48 -21.04 48.30
N THR A 260 2.26 -21.13 49.38
CA THR A 260 1.84 -20.66 50.71
C THR A 260 2.66 -19.44 51.09
N VAL A 261 1.98 -18.31 51.30
CA VAL A 261 2.58 -17.07 51.81
C VAL A 261 2.35 -17.01 53.33
N THR A 262 3.43 -16.85 54.10
CA THR A 262 3.40 -16.79 55.57
C THR A 262 3.96 -15.46 56.05
N ASN A 263 3.21 -14.71 56.86
CA ASN A 263 3.70 -13.44 57.38
C ASN A 263 4.81 -13.64 58.41
N ASN A 264 5.95 -12.97 58.22
CA ASN A 264 7.13 -13.17 59.07
C ASN A 264 6.92 -12.69 60.50
N SER A 265 5.98 -11.77 60.75
CA SER A 265 5.69 -11.18 62.06
C SER A 265 4.55 -11.86 62.80
N SER A 266 3.38 -12.03 62.17
CA SER A 266 2.20 -12.61 62.85
C SER A 266 2.19 -14.14 62.86
N LYS A 267 2.87 -14.78 61.89
CA LYS A 267 2.83 -16.22 61.60
C LYS A 267 1.50 -16.75 61.06
N ASP A 268 0.61 -15.86 60.63
CA ASP A 268 -0.53 -16.24 59.79
C ASP A 268 0.00 -16.70 58.42
N SER A 269 -0.64 -17.71 57.84
CA SER A 269 -0.31 -18.23 56.51
C SER A 269 -1.56 -18.47 55.67
N LYS A 270 -1.42 -18.27 54.36
CA LYS A 270 -2.48 -18.50 53.38
C LYS A 270 -1.93 -19.13 52.11
N GLN A 271 -2.70 -20.06 51.57
CA GLN A 271 -2.41 -20.83 50.38
C GLN A 271 -3.14 -20.21 49.18
N TYR A 272 -2.47 -20.18 48.02
CA TYR A 272 -2.99 -19.63 46.77
C TYR A 272 -2.68 -20.58 45.62
N ASN A 273 -3.62 -20.74 44.69
CA ASN A 273 -3.42 -21.50 43.46
C ASN A 273 -2.67 -20.65 42.43
N VAL A 274 -1.67 -21.20 41.76
CA VAL A 274 -0.95 -20.48 40.70
C VAL A 274 -1.77 -20.54 39.41
N THR A 275 -2.40 -19.42 39.04
CA THR A 275 -3.34 -19.36 37.89
C THR A 275 -2.83 -18.59 36.69
N SER A 276 -1.67 -17.92 36.78
CA SER A 276 -1.00 -17.31 35.62
C SER A 276 0.50 -17.13 35.78
N ILE A 277 1.20 -17.16 34.65
CA ILE A 277 2.53 -16.55 34.51
C ILE A 277 2.28 -15.14 33.99
N GLY A 278 2.71 -14.12 34.73
CA GLY A 278 2.46 -12.72 34.43
C GLY A 278 3.31 -12.18 33.28
N ASN A 279 3.02 -10.95 32.88
CA ASN A 279 3.79 -10.25 31.85
C ASN A 279 5.26 -10.10 32.28
N ASP A 280 6.16 -10.18 31.31
CA ASP A 280 7.61 -9.98 31.46
C ASP A 280 8.32 -10.91 32.49
N ALA A 281 7.63 -11.92 33.06
CA ALA A 281 8.05 -12.64 34.27
C ALA A 281 9.42 -13.37 34.17
N PHE A 282 9.83 -13.76 32.97
CA PHE A 282 11.16 -14.31 32.70
C PHE A 282 11.87 -13.55 31.56
N ALA A 283 11.41 -12.34 31.20
CA ALA A 283 11.93 -11.58 30.07
C ALA A 283 13.46 -11.41 30.10
N SER A 284 14.10 -11.72 28.98
CA SER A 284 15.55 -11.74 28.77
C SER A 284 16.36 -12.65 29.71
N ASN A 285 15.73 -13.58 30.44
CA ASN A 285 16.42 -14.44 31.40
C ASN A 285 17.33 -15.45 30.68
N GLN A 286 18.66 -15.24 30.75
CA GLN A 286 19.67 -16.09 30.12
C GLN A 286 20.07 -17.34 30.95
N THR A 287 19.42 -17.56 32.10
CA THR A 287 19.73 -18.69 33.00
C THR A 287 18.83 -19.89 32.71
N ILE A 288 17.54 -19.65 32.49
CA ILE A 288 16.58 -20.71 32.20
C ILE A 288 16.78 -21.28 30.79
N THR A 289 16.66 -22.60 30.66
CA THR A 289 16.76 -23.32 29.38
C THR A 289 15.66 -24.36 29.20
N SER A 290 15.03 -24.78 30.29
CA SER A 290 13.80 -25.57 30.32
C SER A 290 12.83 -24.97 31.33
N VAL A 291 11.54 -24.94 30.97
CA VAL A 291 10.45 -24.59 31.89
C VAL A 291 9.38 -25.67 31.77
N LYS A 292 8.82 -26.09 32.91
CA LYS A 292 7.62 -26.91 32.97
C LYS A 292 6.49 -26.13 33.63
N VAL A 293 5.35 -26.08 32.96
CA VAL A 293 4.08 -25.55 33.47
C VAL A 293 3.19 -26.73 33.87
N ASN A 294 2.47 -26.60 34.99
CA ASN A 294 1.61 -27.64 35.54
C ASN A 294 0.16 -27.15 35.61
N SER A 295 -0.81 -28.06 35.49
CA SER A 295 -2.24 -27.73 35.54
C SER A 295 -2.62 -26.90 36.78
N GLY A 296 -3.40 -25.85 36.55
CA GLY A 296 -3.64 -24.73 37.44
C GLY A 296 -3.46 -23.40 36.71
N VAL A 297 -2.41 -23.28 35.88
CA VAL A 297 -2.15 -22.10 35.07
C VAL A 297 -3.18 -21.96 33.96
N THR A 298 -3.74 -20.76 33.81
CA THR A 298 -4.79 -20.45 32.83
C THR A 298 -4.32 -19.47 31.74
N SER A 299 -3.23 -18.73 32.00
CA SER A 299 -2.63 -17.81 31.04
C SER A 299 -1.12 -17.66 31.22
N ILE A 300 -0.43 -17.43 30.10
CA ILE A 300 0.95 -16.96 30.03
C ILE A 300 0.90 -15.53 29.47
N GLY A 301 1.43 -14.56 30.21
CA GLY A 301 1.34 -13.14 29.91
C GLY A 301 2.22 -12.68 28.74
N ASN A 302 2.06 -11.41 28.37
CA ASN A 302 2.82 -10.80 27.29
C ASN A 302 4.31 -10.74 27.65
N ASN A 303 5.20 -10.90 26.67
CA ASN A 303 6.66 -10.93 26.83
C ASN A 303 7.20 -12.00 27.80
N ALA A 304 6.38 -12.92 28.33
CA ALA A 304 6.73 -13.73 29.52
C ALA A 304 8.11 -14.42 29.46
N PHE A 305 8.53 -14.89 28.27
CA PHE A 305 9.83 -15.50 28.01
C PHE A 305 10.57 -14.85 26.82
N ILE A 306 10.29 -13.58 26.48
CA ILE A 306 10.96 -12.88 25.37
C ILE A 306 12.50 -12.91 25.52
N TYR A 307 13.26 -13.21 24.47
CA TYR A 307 14.74 -13.32 24.48
C TYR A 307 15.35 -14.33 25.50
N SER A 308 14.57 -15.26 26.08
CA SER A 308 15.03 -16.07 27.23
C SER A 308 15.86 -17.31 26.88
N THR A 309 16.27 -17.47 25.62
CA THR A 309 17.09 -18.60 25.12
C THR A 309 16.51 -20.00 25.40
N LEU A 310 15.21 -20.09 25.65
CA LEU A 310 14.51 -21.29 26.10
C LEU A 310 14.59 -22.40 25.04
N LYS A 311 14.91 -23.63 25.46
CA LYS A 311 15.10 -24.80 24.59
C LYS A 311 14.06 -25.89 24.80
N ASN A 312 13.29 -25.79 25.87
CA ASN A 312 12.19 -26.69 26.18
C ASN A 312 11.12 -25.92 26.96
N ILE A 313 9.88 -26.04 26.51
CA ILE A 313 8.69 -25.65 27.27
C ILE A 313 7.82 -26.90 27.36
N ASP A 314 7.66 -27.44 28.57
CA ASP A 314 6.78 -28.56 28.84
C ASP A 314 5.44 -28.02 29.35
N LEU A 315 4.42 -28.16 28.51
CA LEU A 315 3.02 -27.83 28.82
C LEU A 315 2.15 -29.09 28.92
N THR A 316 2.74 -30.29 28.86
CA THR A 316 2.00 -31.55 28.59
C THR A 316 1.12 -32.00 29.75
N ASP A 317 1.44 -31.56 30.98
CA ASP A 317 0.65 -31.79 32.19
C ASP A 317 -0.35 -30.63 32.48
N ASP A 318 -0.42 -29.58 31.65
CA ASP A 318 -1.37 -28.47 31.82
C ASP A 318 -2.67 -28.73 31.04
N THR A 319 -3.79 -28.80 31.75
CA THR A 319 -5.13 -29.03 31.17
C THR A 319 -6.03 -27.80 31.27
N THR A 320 -5.44 -26.66 31.61
CA THR A 320 -6.11 -25.43 32.06
C THR A 320 -5.68 -24.17 31.33
N LEU A 321 -4.50 -24.17 30.70
CA LEU A 321 -3.98 -23.03 29.92
C LEU A 321 -4.92 -22.68 28.76
N LYS A 322 -5.41 -21.43 28.73
CA LYS A 322 -6.33 -20.91 27.70
C LYS A 322 -5.67 -19.92 26.76
N SER A 323 -4.77 -19.07 27.28
CA SER A 323 -4.18 -17.98 26.51
C SER A 323 -2.66 -17.90 26.65
N ILE A 324 -2.01 -17.67 25.51
CA ILE A 324 -0.60 -17.30 25.41
C ILE A 324 -0.57 -15.87 24.88
N GLY A 325 0.03 -14.96 25.64
CA GLY A 325 0.06 -13.53 25.36
C GLY A 325 0.98 -13.13 24.20
N ASP A 326 0.94 -11.84 23.87
CA ASP A 326 1.75 -11.29 22.79
C ASP A 326 3.25 -11.38 23.12
N LEU A 327 4.11 -11.68 22.13
CA LEU A 327 5.56 -11.83 22.27
C LEU A 327 6.02 -12.89 23.30
N ALA A 328 5.12 -13.73 23.83
CA ALA A 328 5.35 -14.55 25.02
C ALA A 328 6.57 -15.48 24.95
N PHE A 329 6.91 -16.01 23.78
CA PHE A 329 8.08 -16.86 23.52
C PHE A 329 8.94 -16.36 22.34
N TRP A 330 8.83 -15.09 21.95
CA TRP A 330 9.60 -14.50 20.84
C TRP A 330 11.11 -14.70 21.03
N GLY A 331 11.78 -15.15 19.96
CA GLY A 331 13.26 -15.27 19.88
C GLY A 331 13.89 -16.35 20.76
N ASN A 332 13.18 -17.43 21.05
CA ASN A 332 13.72 -18.59 21.78
C ASN A 332 14.27 -19.68 20.84
N GLN A 333 14.67 -20.83 21.40
CA GLN A 333 15.33 -21.94 20.72
C GLN A 333 14.56 -23.26 20.91
N ILE A 334 13.23 -23.17 21.00
CA ILE A 334 12.31 -24.29 21.22
C ILE A 334 12.26 -25.16 19.94
N PRO A 335 12.52 -26.47 19.98
CA PRO A 335 12.56 -27.32 18.78
C PRO A 335 11.20 -27.88 18.35
N THR A 336 10.25 -27.93 19.30
CA THR A 336 8.91 -28.51 19.17
C THR A 336 7.95 -27.74 20.06
N ILE A 337 6.84 -27.27 19.51
CA ILE A 337 5.78 -26.59 20.26
C ILE A 337 4.59 -27.55 20.34
N ASP A 338 4.40 -28.15 21.53
CA ASP A 338 3.25 -29.01 21.85
C ASP A 338 2.33 -28.23 22.80
N LEU A 339 1.18 -27.79 22.28
CA LEU A 339 0.22 -26.98 23.04
C LEU A 339 -0.91 -27.85 23.56
N PRO A 340 -1.31 -27.72 24.83
CA PRO A 340 -2.40 -28.51 25.37
C PRO A 340 -3.74 -28.09 24.75
N ASP A 341 -4.64 -29.06 24.55
CA ASP A 341 -5.93 -28.87 23.86
C ASP A 341 -6.84 -27.81 24.52
N SER A 342 -6.55 -27.37 25.75
CA SER A 342 -7.26 -26.28 26.45
C SER A 342 -7.00 -24.88 25.90
N VAL A 343 -5.94 -24.69 25.11
CA VAL A 343 -5.54 -23.38 24.56
C VAL A 343 -6.54 -22.90 23.52
N GLN A 344 -6.93 -21.64 23.64
CA GLN A 344 -7.96 -20.96 22.85
C GLN A 344 -7.41 -19.77 22.06
N THR A 345 -6.40 -19.06 22.59
CA THR A 345 -5.83 -17.88 21.92
C THR A 345 -4.31 -17.87 21.97
N ILE A 346 -3.68 -17.66 20.83
CA ILE A 346 -2.24 -17.37 20.71
C ILE A 346 -2.10 -15.91 20.27
N GLY A 347 -1.41 -15.10 21.08
CA GLY A 347 -1.23 -13.66 20.86
C GLY A 347 -0.31 -13.30 19.69
N ASN A 348 -0.20 -12.01 19.43
CA ASN A 348 0.63 -11.48 18.35
C ASN A 348 2.11 -11.72 18.63
N GLU A 349 2.87 -12.11 17.61
CA GLU A 349 4.29 -12.43 17.68
C GLU A 349 4.69 -13.49 18.74
N ALA A 350 3.75 -14.31 19.23
CA ALA A 350 3.94 -15.16 20.40
C ALA A 350 5.10 -16.17 20.30
N PHE A 351 5.39 -16.71 19.11
CA PHE A 351 6.45 -17.68 18.83
C PHE A 351 7.36 -17.28 17.65
N THR A 352 7.41 -15.99 17.29
CA THR A 352 8.26 -15.47 16.21
C THR A 352 9.75 -15.74 16.46
N TYR A 353 10.53 -15.96 15.39
CA TYR A 353 11.98 -16.21 15.43
C TYR A 353 12.45 -17.41 16.27
N ASN A 354 11.56 -18.37 16.59
CA ASN A 354 11.91 -19.67 17.15
C ASN A 354 12.48 -20.60 16.06
N SER A 355 13.59 -20.19 15.45
CA SER A 355 14.29 -20.84 14.33
C SER A 355 14.70 -22.32 14.52
N ALA A 356 14.49 -22.90 15.70
CA ALA A 356 14.67 -24.33 15.97
C ALA A 356 13.40 -25.18 15.75
N VAL A 357 12.20 -24.57 15.67
CA VAL A 357 10.92 -25.28 15.49
C VAL A 357 10.91 -25.97 14.13
N THR A 358 10.63 -27.28 14.14
CA THR A 358 10.53 -28.09 12.90
C THR A 358 9.10 -28.53 12.58
N SER A 359 8.24 -28.62 13.59
CA SER A 359 6.82 -28.92 13.44
C SER A 359 5.99 -28.28 14.56
N ILE A 360 4.72 -28.00 14.24
CA ILE A 360 3.71 -27.47 15.17
C ILE A 360 2.45 -28.33 15.03
N THR A 361 1.84 -28.69 16.16
CA THR A 361 0.48 -29.26 16.20
C THR A 361 -0.42 -28.26 16.90
N LEU A 362 -1.53 -27.86 16.27
CA LEU A 362 -2.43 -26.87 16.84
C LEU A 362 -3.44 -27.53 17.81
N PRO A 363 -3.77 -26.89 18.95
CA PRO A 363 -4.64 -27.48 19.98
C PRO A 363 -6.12 -27.44 19.61
N ALA A 364 -6.89 -28.43 20.04
CA ALA A 364 -8.24 -28.67 19.53
C ALA A 364 -9.26 -27.52 19.77
N ASN A 365 -9.12 -26.77 20.86
CA ASN A 365 -10.01 -25.65 21.20
C ASN A 365 -9.48 -24.26 20.75
N LEU A 366 -8.42 -24.21 19.93
CA LEU A 366 -7.86 -22.97 19.41
C LEU A 366 -8.90 -22.19 18.60
N GLN A 367 -9.13 -20.93 18.94
CA GLN A 367 -10.09 -20.04 18.28
C GLN A 367 -9.39 -18.97 17.42
N THR A 368 -8.21 -18.49 17.85
CA THR A 368 -7.49 -17.40 17.14
C THR A 368 -5.97 -17.57 17.19
N ILE A 369 -5.33 -17.38 16.04
CA ILE A 369 -3.87 -17.19 15.91
C ILE A 369 -3.63 -15.71 15.60
N GLY A 370 -2.83 -15.03 16.43
CA GLY A 370 -2.48 -13.62 16.29
C GLY A 370 -1.55 -13.31 15.11
N ASP A 371 -1.34 -12.02 14.88
CA ASP A 371 -0.48 -11.52 13.80
C ASP A 371 0.98 -11.91 14.07
N GLN A 372 1.70 -12.37 13.04
CA GLN A 372 3.09 -12.83 13.08
C GLN A 372 3.39 -13.94 14.11
N ALA A 373 2.36 -14.60 14.66
CA ALA A 373 2.47 -15.49 15.82
C ALA A 373 3.51 -16.61 15.66
N PHE A 374 3.77 -17.11 14.46
CA PHE A 374 4.80 -18.10 14.16
C PHE A 374 5.81 -17.64 13.10
N ALA A 375 5.85 -16.35 12.73
CA ALA A 375 6.67 -15.88 11.62
C ALA A 375 8.19 -16.07 11.84
N ALA A 376 8.91 -16.18 10.74
CA ALA A 376 10.36 -16.40 10.67
C ALA A 376 10.86 -17.65 11.44
N ASN A 377 10.04 -18.70 11.53
CA ASN A 377 10.41 -20.00 12.04
C ASN A 377 11.02 -20.86 10.92
N THR A 378 12.17 -20.41 10.40
CA THR A 378 12.81 -20.89 9.15
C THR A 378 13.23 -22.38 9.10
N SER A 379 12.94 -23.18 10.13
CA SER A 379 13.13 -24.64 10.14
C SER A 379 11.80 -25.42 10.04
N LEU A 380 10.66 -24.73 10.06
CA LEU A 380 9.30 -25.30 10.14
C LEU A 380 8.91 -25.97 8.82
N GLN A 381 8.70 -27.29 8.87
CA GLN A 381 8.42 -28.14 7.71
C GLN A 381 6.98 -28.68 7.65
N ASN A 382 6.25 -28.60 8.76
CA ASN A 382 4.89 -29.14 8.89
C ASN A 382 4.08 -28.40 9.97
N ILE A 383 2.93 -27.87 9.58
CA ILE A 383 1.90 -27.37 10.51
C ILE A 383 0.69 -28.30 10.42
N ASP A 384 0.28 -28.89 11.54
CA ASP A 384 -0.89 -29.77 11.61
C ASP A 384 -2.16 -29.02 12.04
N PHE A 385 -3.01 -28.72 11.06
CA PHE A 385 -4.34 -28.11 11.18
C PHE A 385 -5.48 -29.16 11.29
N SER A 386 -5.19 -30.42 11.64
CA SER A 386 -6.21 -31.48 11.71
C SER A 386 -7.05 -31.47 13.00
N LYS A 387 -6.59 -30.78 14.05
CA LYS A 387 -7.22 -30.78 15.38
C LYS A 387 -8.04 -29.53 15.70
N ASP A 388 -7.58 -28.36 15.27
CA ASP A 388 -8.06 -27.02 15.65
C ASP A 388 -9.38 -26.64 14.97
N THR A 389 -10.36 -27.54 15.10
CA THR A 389 -11.71 -27.41 14.54
C THR A 389 -12.48 -26.17 15.05
N ALA A 390 -12.06 -25.60 16.17
CA ALA A 390 -12.60 -24.36 16.74
C ALA A 390 -12.03 -23.07 16.10
N LEU A 391 -11.02 -23.15 15.23
CA LEU A 391 -10.30 -21.99 14.70
C LEU A 391 -11.24 -21.08 13.89
N THR A 392 -11.23 -19.78 14.20
CA THR A 392 -12.06 -18.74 13.56
C THR A 392 -11.26 -17.74 12.73
N SER A 393 -9.99 -17.47 13.07
CA SER A 393 -9.14 -16.52 12.35
C SER A 393 -7.65 -16.85 12.43
N ILE A 394 -6.94 -16.63 11.32
CA ILE A 394 -5.47 -16.59 11.24
C ILE A 394 -5.04 -15.13 10.98
N GLY A 395 -4.13 -14.59 11.80
CA GLY A 395 -3.66 -13.21 11.73
C GLY A 395 -2.75 -12.87 10.54
N GLU A 396 -2.38 -11.59 10.44
CA GLU A 396 -1.47 -11.07 9.42
C GLU A 396 -0.05 -11.65 9.58
N SER A 397 0.57 -12.10 8.48
CA SER A 397 1.89 -12.72 8.45
C SER A 397 2.08 -13.89 9.43
N ALA A 398 1.01 -14.56 9.89
CA ALA A 398 1.06 -15.55 10.98
C ALA A 398 2.10 -16.66 10.79
N PHE A 399 2.31 -17.15 9.56
CA PHE A 399 3.33 -18.15 9.17
C PHE A 399 4.26 -17.60 8.06
N SER A 400 4.55 -16.30 8.12
CA SER A 400 5.37 -15.59 7.12
C SER A 400 6.85 -15.95 7.24
N GLY A 401 7.45 -16.39 6.14
CA GLY A 401 8.85 -16.81 6.08
C GLY A 401 9.11 -18.27 6.50
N ASP A 402 8.07 -19.05 6.77
CA ASP A 402 8.15 -20.47 7.14
C ASP A 402 8.24 -21.36 5.88
N SER A 403 9.17 -21.00 4.98
CA SER A 403 9.18 -21.35 3.54
C SER A 403 9.36 -22.84 3.20
N GLU A 404 9.58 -23.69 4.21
CA GLU A 404 9.81 -25.13 4.11
C GLU A 404 8.54 -25.97 4.37
N ASN A 405 7.41 -25.35 4.74
CA ASN A 405 6.16 -26.08 4.99
C ASN A 405 5.62 -26.77 3.72
N ASN A 406 5.25 -28.05 3.86
CA ASN A 406 4.94 -28.94 2.74
C ASN A 406 3.44 -29.07 2.44
N LYS A 407 2.55 -28.53 3.30
CA LYS A 407 1.10 -28.67 3.15
C LYS A 407 0.33 -27.62 3.95
N ILE A 408 -0.76 -27.10 3.38
CA ILE A 408 -1.74 -26.26 4.08
C ILE A 408 -3.13 -26.89 3.87
N ASP A 409 -3.62 -27.64 4.86
CA ASP A 409 -4.88 -28.36 4.78
C ASP A 409 -5.85 -27.89 5.87
N LEU A 410 -6.55 -26.78 5.59
CA LEU A 410 -7.48 -26.14 6.50
C LEU A 410 -8.90 -26.75 6.42
N SER A 411 -9.07 -27.92 5.80
CA SER A 411 -10.38 -28.52 5.51
C SER A 411 -11.18 -28.94 6.76
N ASN A 412 -10.51 -29.09 7.91
CA ASN A 412 -11.16 -29.42 9.18
C ASN A 412 -11.62 -28.18 9.97
N ASN A 413 -11.10 -26.99 9.66
CA ASN A 413 -11.35 -25.75 10.39
C ASN A 413 -12.69 -25.12 9.99
N ASN A 414 -13.78 -25.86 10.22
CA ASN A 414 -15.16 -25.53 9.79
C ASN A 414 -15.78 -24.29 10.47
N ASN A 415 -15.02 -23.59 11.32
CA ASN A 415 -15.38 -22.30 11.91
C ASN A 415 -14.51 -21.14 11.37
N LEU A 416 -13.50 -21.40 10.51
CA LEU A 416 -12.56 -20.42 10.03
C LEU A 416 -13.25 -19.43 9.10
N ILE A 417 -13.19 -18.15 9.44
CA ILE A 417 -13.85 -17.05 8.72
C ILE A 417 -12.85 -16.25 7.88
N SER A 418 -11.63 -16.05 8.38
CA SER A 418 -10.64 -15.16 7.77
C SER A 418 -9.22 -15.68 7.85
N ILE A 419 -8.51 -15.60 6.72
CA ILE A 419 -7.04 -15.70 6.63
C ILE A 419 -6.50 -14.29 6.42
N GLY A 420 -5.60 -13.84 7.29
CA GLY A 420 -5.01 -12.50 7.26
C GLY A 420 -4.08 -12.23 6.08
N ASN A 421 -3.62 -10.98 5.96
CA ASN A 421 -2.67 -10.59 4.93
C ASN A 421 -1.35 -11.36 5.11
N GLN A 422 -0.63 -11.70 4.03
CA GLN A 422 0.68 -12.37 4.06
C GLN A 422 0.76 -13.69 4.88
N ALA A 423 -0.37 -14.26 5.32
CA ALA A 423 -0.40 -15.29 6.37
C ALA A 423 0.42 -16.55 6.03
N PHE A 424 0.52 -16.91 4.75
CA PHE A 424 1.28 -18.04 4.21
C PHE A 424 2.17 -17.63 3.02
N VAL A 425 2.81 -16.46 3.08
CA VAL A 425 3.72 -15.96 2.02
C VAL A 425 5.01 -16.79 1.92
N TYR A 426 5.54 -16.98 0.71
CA TYR A 426 6.79 -17.70 0.38
C TYR A 426 6.85 -19.20 0.79
N ASN A 427 5.70 -19.88 0.93
CA ASN A 427 5.61 -21.32 1.20
C ASN A 427 5.92 -22.15 -0.07
N SER A 428 7.21 -22.19 -0.44
CA SER A 428 7.73 -22.74 -1.70
C SER A 428 7.47 -24.23 -1.98
N ARG A 429 6.93 -24.98 -1.01
CA ARG A 429 6.80 -26.45 -1.05
C ARG A 429 5.37 -26.98 -0.92
N SER A 430 4.37 -26.15 -0.63
CA SER A 430 2.99 -26.62 -0.45
C SER A 430 2.32 -26.83 -1.80
N THR A 431 2.09 -28.09 -2.21
CA THR A 431 1.52 -28.42 -3.53
C THR A 431 0.00 -28.29 -3.62
N GLU A 432 -0.67 -28.26 -2.46
CA GLU A 432 -2.12 -28.18 -2.31
C GLU A 432 -2.45 -27.23 -1.14
N VAL A 433 -3.41 -26.33 -1.36
CA VAL A 433 -4.04 -25.53 -0.30
C VAL A 433 -5.51 -25.92 -0.25
N LYS A 434 -5.96 -26.53 0.85
CA LYS A 434 -7.39 -26.80 1.08
C LYS A 434 -7.98 -25.75 1.99
N LEU A 435 -9.10 -25.17 1.55
CA LEU A 435 -9.85 -24.15 2.29
C LEU A 435 -11.17 -24.75 2.81
N PRO A 436 -11.63 -24.38 4.03
CA PRO A 436 -12.91 -24.85 4.56
C PRO A 436 -14.09 -24.07 3.97
N ASP A 437 -15.25 -24.72 3.90
CA ASP A 437 -16.49 -24.15 3.39
C ASP A 437 -16.94 -22.88 4.14
N SER A 438 -16.49 -22.69 5.39
CA SER A 438 -16.82 -21.55 6.27
C SER A 438 -16.12 -20.24 5.90
N LEU A 439 -15.01 -20.32 5.14
CA LEU A 439 -14.12 -19.19 4.88
C LEU A 439 -14.83 -18.07 4.12
N GLN A 440 -14.68 -16.83 4.60
CA GLN A 440 -15.30 -15.63 4.02
C GLN A 440 -14.29 -14.67 3.40
N THR A 441 -13.07 -14.56 3.94
CA THR A 441 -12.05 -13.63 3.42
C THR A 441 -10.66 -14.26 3.35
N ILE A 442 -9.97 -14.04 2.23
CA ILE A 442 -8.53 -14.25 2.06
C ILE A 442 -7.88 -12.86 1.95
N GLY A 443 -6.92 -12.57 2.82
CA GLY A 443 -6.24 -11.26 2.89
C GLY A 443 -5.30 -10.97 1.73
N ASP A 444 -4.72 -9.78 1.74
CA ASP A 444 -3.76 -9.32 0.75
C ASP A 444 -2.45 -10.11 0.86
N GLN A 445 -1.88 -10.57 -0.26
CA GLN A 445 -0.65 -11.38 -0.31
C GLN A 445 -0.70 -12.69 0.50
N ALA A 446 -1.87 -13.16 0.90
CA ALA A 446 -2.04 -14.27 1.87
C ALA A 446 -1.31 -15.58 1.50
N PHE A 447 -1.13 -15.86 0.19
CA PHE A 447 -0.42 -17.01 -0.34
C PHE A 447 0.65 -16.62 -1.39
N LEU A 448 1.09 -15.35 -1.40
CA LEU A 448 2.02 -14.79 -2.40
C LEU A 448 3.30 -15.65 -2.55
N SER A 449 3.61 -16.00 -3.81
CA SER A 449 4.82 -16.73 -4.22
C SER A 449 4.93 -18.15 -3.64
N ASN A 450 3.80 -18.85 -3.57
CA ASN A 450 3.72 -20.25 -3.17
C ASN A 450 4.01 -21.18 -4.36
N LEU A 451 5.29 -21.17 -4.76
CA LEU A 451 5.81 -21.70 -6.03
C LEU A 451 5.44 -23.15 -6.39
N GLY A 452 5.02 -23.99 -5.42
CA GLY A 452 4.62 -25.38 -5.67
C GLY A 452 3.12 -25.63 -5.80
N LEU A 453 2.27 -24.63 -5.49
CA LEU A 453 0.81 -24.77 -5.42
C LEU A 453 0.21 -25.00 -6.81
N GLN A 454 -0.34 -26.19 -7.07
CA GLN A 454 -0.78 -26.56 -8.42
C GLN A 454 -2.25 -26.26 -8.73
N ASN A 455 -3.11 -26.32 -7.71
CA ASN A 455 -4.57 -26.20 -7.83
C ASN A 455 -5.15 -25.57 -6.57
N ILE A 456 -6.21 -24.77 -6.71
CA ILE A 456 -7.01 -24.28 -5.59
C ILE A 456 -8.51 -24.32 -5.91
N SER A 457 -9.34 -24.52 -4.88
CA SER A 457 -10.81 -24.47 -4.99
C SER A 457 -11.42 -23.60 -3.88
N PHE A 458 -12.47 -22.85 -4.23
CA PHE A 458 -13.05 -21.82 -3.37
C PHE A 458 -14.46 -22.19 -2.87
N GLY A 459 -14.61 -22.21 -1.54
CA GLY A 459 -15.84 -22.61 -0.85
C GLY A 459 -17.01 -21.61 -0.95
N PRO A 460 -18.24 -22.03 -0.60
CA PRO A 460 -19.48 -21.31 -0.87
C PRO A 460 -19.77 -20.11 0.02
N ASN A 461 -18.96 -19.89 1.07
CA ASN A 461 -19.08 -18.70 1.91
C ASN A 461 -18.07 -17.58 1.56
N LEU A 462 -17.11 -17.81 0.65
CA LEU A 462 -16.07 -16.85 0.31
C LEU A 462 -16.69 -15.57 -0.29
N ILE A 463 -16.35 -14.41 0.27
CA ILE A 463 -16.89 -13.09 -0.10
C ILE A 463 -15.87 -12.27 -0.90
N SER A 464 -14.58 -12.38 -0.56
CA SER A 464 -13.51 -11.61 -1.18
C SER A 464 -12.16 -12.32 -1.16
N ILE A 465 -11.38 -12.15 -2.25
CA ILE A 465 -9.96 -12.46 -2.33
C ILE A 465 -9.18 -11.14 -2.39
N GLY A 466 -8.18 -10.97 -1.52
CA GLY A 466 -7.38 -9.77 -1.39
C GLY A 466 -6.47 -9.47 -2.59
N ASN A 467 -5.78 -8.33 -2.51
CA ASN A 467 -4.77 -7.93 -3.48
C ASN A 467 -3.58 -8.89 -3.42
N GLN A 468 -3.06 -9.30 -4.58
CA GLN A 468 -1.87 -10.13 -4.73
C GLN A 468 -1.90 -11.49 -3.99
N ALA A 469 -3.10 -12.00 -3.69
CA ALA A 469 -3.27 -13.16 -2.81
C ALA A 469 -2.52 -14.43 -3.27
N PHE A 470 -2.42 -14.67 -4.58
CA PHE A 470 -1.76 -15.81 -5.24
C PHE A 470 -0.82 -15.34 -6.38
N THR A 471 -0.17 -14.19 -6.22
CA THR A 471 0.76 -13.65 -7.24
C THR A 471 2.05 -14.47 -7.29
N TYR A 472 2.59 -14.71 -8.48
CA TYR A 472 3.80 -15.51 -8.71
C TYR A 472 3.73 -16.96 -8.19
N ASP A 473 2.53 -17.52 -7.98
CA ASP A 473 2.32 -18.93 -7.66
C ASP A 473 2.54 -19.77 -8.93
N GLY A 474 3.79 -19.88 -9.38
CA GLY A 474 4.15 -20.27 -10.74
C GLY A 474 3.75 -21.67 -11.22
N ASP A 475 3.28 -22.55 -10.32
CA ASP A 475 2.75 -23.87 -10.65
C ASP A 475 1.20 -23.91 -10.69
N LEU A 476 0.49 -22.81 -10.40
CA LEU A 476 -0.97 -22.76 -10.16
C LEU A 476 -1.82 -22.84 -11.44
N THR A 477 -1.76 -24.00 -12.09
CA THR A 477 -2.46 -24.29 -13.35
C THR A 477 -3.98 -24.15 -13.31
N SER A 478 -4.64 -24.20 -12.14
CA SER A 478 -6.10 -24.12 -12.02
C SER A 478 -6.63 -23.50 -10.72
N ALA A 479 -7.66 -22.65 -10.86
CA ALA A 479 -8.42 -22.06 -9.76
C ALA A 479 -9.93 -22.27 -9.98
N ASP A 480 -10.55 -23.12 -9.14
CA ASP A 480 -11.97 -23.45 -9.23
C ASP A 480 -12.85 -22.50 -8.40
N PHE A 481 -13.59 -21.65 -9.10
CA PHE A 481 -14.60 -20.75 -8.53
C PHE A 481 -16.03 -21.29 -8.62
N SER A 482 -16.26 -22.51 -9.12
CA SER A 482 -17.60 -23.05 -9.39
C SER A 482 -18.51 -23.09 -8.16
N ASN A 483 -17.92 -23.28 -6.98
CA ASN A 483 -18.62 -23.30 -5.70
C ASN A 483 -18.64 -21.96 -4.96
N ALA A 484 -17.95 -20.92 -5.45
CA ALA A 484 -17.72 -19.64 -4.76
C ALA A 484 -18.93 -18.68 -4.80
N ASN A 485 -20.09 -19.18 -4.37
CA ASN A 485 -21.43 -18.59 -4.56
C ASN A 485 -21.68 -17.22 -3.88
N LYS A 486 -20.73 -16.70 -3.09
CA LYS A 486 -20.79 -15.36 -2.48
C LYS A 486 -19.64 -14.44 -2.90
N LEU A 487 -18.70 -14.93 -3.73
CA LEU A 487 -17.49 -14.20 -4.06
C LEU A 487 -17.87 -12.97 -4.88
N SER A 488 -17.63 -11.79 -4.30
CA SER A 488 -18.10 -10.50 -4.78
C SER A 488 -16.98 -9.64 -5.37
N SER A 489 -15.74 -9.83 -4.90
CA SER A 489 -14.55 -9.10 -5.35
C SER A 489 -13.30 -9.98 -5.40
N ILE A 490 -12.52 -9.82 -6.47
CA ILE A 490 -11.13 -10.31 -6.57
C ILE A 490 -10.21 -9.08 -6.65
N GLY A 491 -9.20 -9.01 -5.78
CA GLY A 491 -8.30 -7.87 -5.62
C GLY A 491 -7.33 -7.63 -6.78
N ASN A 492 -6.53 -6.58 -6.66
CA ASN A 492 -5.51 -6.22 -7.64
C ASN A 492 -4.39 -7.27 -7.65
N GLY A 493 -3.94 -7.72 -8.83
CA GLY A 493 -2.86 -8.70 -8.99
C GLY A 493 -3.14 -10.09 -8.38
N ALA A 494 -4.37 -10.39 -7.96
CA ALA A 494 -4.71 -11.52 -7.09
C ALA A 494 -4.23 -12.90 -7.59
N PHE A 495 -4.12 -13.10 -8.91
CA PHE A 495 -3.55 -14.28 -9.57
C PHE A 495 -2.57 -13.86 -10.68
N GLU A 496 -1.89 -12.71 -10.54
CA GLU A 496 -0.90 -12.25 -11.53
C GLU A 496 0.32 -13.19 -11.58
N PHE A 497 0.71 -13.63 -12.78
CA PHE A 497 1.75 -14.63 -13.02
C PHE A 497 1.57 -15.96 -12.24
N ALA A 498 0.33 -16.38 -12.01
CA ALA A 498 -0.01 -17.65 -11.35
C ALA A 498 -0.02 -18.87 -12.30
N ASN A 499 0.37 -18.73 -13.57
CA ASN A 499 0.38 -19.81 -14.56
C ASN A 499 -0.99 -20.52 -14.76
N LEU A 500 -2.10 -19.83 -14.50
CA LEU A 500 -3.46 -20.36 -14.69
C LEU A 500 -3.71 -20.73 -16.16
N THR A 501 -4.29 -21.90 -16.42
CA THR A 501 -4.47 -22.43 -17.77
C THR A 501 -5.94 -22.68 -18.15
N GLY A 502 -6.23 -22.82 -19.45
CA GLY A 502 -7.47 -23.42 -19.92
C GLY A 502 -8.70 -22.50 -19.82
N THR A 503 -9.77 -22.95 -19.15
CA THR A 503 -11.05 -22.23 -19.09
C THR A 503 -11.31 -21.64 -17.71
N LEU A 504 -11.24 -20.32 -17.59
CA LEU A 504 -11.67 -19.59 -16.39
C LEU A 504 -13.17 -19.27 -16.47
N THR A 505 -13.94 -19.80 -15.52
CA THR A 505 -15.36 -19.49 -15.36
C THR A 505 -15.60 -18.78 -14.04
N LEU A 506 -16.12 -17.57 -14.11
CA LEU A 506 -16.31 -16.70 -12.95
C LEU A 506 -17.68 -16.94 -12.28
N PRO A 507 -17.79 -16.84 -10.94
CA PRO A 507 -19.03 -17.13 -10.24
C PRO A 507 -20.06 -16.01 -10.45
N SER A 508 -21.35 -16.35 -10.43
CA SER A 508 -22.46 -15.42 -10.72
C SER A 508 -22.66 -14.30 -9.68
N SER A 509 -21.94 -14.35 -8.56
CA SER A 509 -21.89 -13.33 -7.52
C SER A 509 -20.82 -12.26 -7.75
N LEU A 510 -19.86 -12.46 -8.66
CA LEU A 510 -18.67 -11.62 -8.78
C LEU A 510 -18.97 -10.28 -9.44
N VAL A 511 -18.81 -9.19 -8.67
CA VAL A 511 -19.14 -7.82 -9.07
C VAL A 511 -17.93 -7.05 -9.58
N THR A 512 -16.74 -7.26 -9.00
CA THR A 512 -15.52 -6.50 -9.34
C THR A 512 -14.28 -7.37 -9.45
N ILE A 513 -13.48 -7.10 -10.48
CA ILE A 513 -12.13 -7.66 -10.68
C ILE A 513 -11.14 -6.50 -10.65
N GLY A 514 -10.10 -6.61 -9.81
CA GLY A 514 -9.07 -5.59 -9.64
C GLY A 514 -8.13 -5.41 -10.84
N ASN A 515 -7.25 -4.41 -10.73
CA ASN A 515 -6.18 -4.18 -11.70
C ASN A 515 -5.23 -5.39 -11.73
N GLN A 516 -4.71 -5.80 -12.89
CA GLN A 516 -3.78 -6.92 -13.05
C GLN A 516 -4.27 -8.29 -12.50
N ALA A 517 -5.53 -8.45 -12.08
CA ALA A 517 -5.98 -9.57 -11.26
C ALA A 517 -5.68 -10.99 -11.82
N PHE A 518 -5.60 -11.14 -13.14
CA PHE A 518 -5.19 -12.36 -13.87
C PHE A 518 -4.12 -12.05 -14.94
N SER A 519 -3.35 -10.97 -14.79
CA SER A 519 -2.26 -10.55 -15.68
C SER A 519 -1.22 -11.67 -15.86
N GLY A 520 -0.79 -11.93 -17.10
CA GLY A 520 0.34 -12.83 -17.38
C GLY A 520 0.11 -14.31 -17.05
N ASN A 521 -1.08 -14.83 -17.38
CA ASN A 521 -1.41 -16.26 -17.27
C ASN A 521 -1.61 -16.89 -18.65
N HIS A 522 -1.96 -18.18 -18.70
CA HIS A 522 -2.21 -18.96 -19.92
C HIS A 522 -3.69 -19.35 -20.07
N ILE A 523 -4.59 -18.45 -19.66
CA ILE A 523 -6.04 -18.67 -19.75
C ILE A 523 -6.44 -18.57 -21.23
N GLY A 524 -6.93 -19.67 -21.80
CA GLY A 524 -7.35 -19.75 -23.20
C GLY A 524 -8.83 -19.44 -23.44
N THR A 525 -9.68 -19.54 -22.41
CA THR A 525 -11.11 -19.24 -22.50
C THR A 525 -11.63 -18.56 -21.24
N LEU A 526 -12.33 -17.44 -21.41
CA LEU A 526 -12.90 -16.65 -20.31
C LEU A 526 -14.42 -16.51 -20.43
N ASN A 527 -15.12 -16.97 -19.40
CA ASN A 527 -16.57 -16.80 -19.23
C ASN A 527 -16.86 -15.73 -18.17
N LEU A 528 -17.24 -14.52 -18.61
CA LEU A 528 -17.73 -13.44 -17.74
C LEU A 528 -19.16 -13.71 -17.26
N ASN A 529 -19.55 -13.12 -16.13
CA ASN A 529 -20.89 -13.28 -15.54
C ASN A 529 -21.76 -12.01 -15.68
N GLU A 530 -23.08 -12.17 -15.84
CA GLU A 530 -24.06 -11.08 -16.00
C GLU A 530 -24.38 -10.27 -14.72
N GLY A 531 -23.60 -10.44 -13.64
CA GLY A 531 -23.60 -9.57 -12.46
C GLY A 531 -22.38 -8.65 -12.37
N LEU A 532 -21.37 -8.85 -13.23
CA LEU A 532 -20.09 -8.14 -13.19
C LEU A 532 -20.25 -6.67 -13.59
N GLN A 533 -19.67 -5.77 -12.79
CA GLN A 533 -19.81 -4.31 -12.96
C GLN A 533 -18.48 -3.60 -13.26
N SER A 534 -17.34 -4.15 -12.85
CA SER A 534 -16.02 -3.56 -13.12
C SER A 534 -14.95 -4.61 -13.41
N ILE A 535 -14.17 -4.34 -14.45
CA ILE A 535 -12.90 -5.02 -14.77
C ILE A 535 -11.78 -3.98 -14.67
N GLY A 536 -10.75 -4.28 -13.89
CA GLY A 536 -9.63 -3.37 -13.64
C GLY A 536 -8.67 -3.20 -14.83
N GLU A 537 -7.74 -2.27 -14.67
CA GLU A 537 -6.66 -2.01 -15.61
C GLU A 537 -5.74 -3.22 -15.74
N SER A 538 -5.42 -3.65 -16.96
CA SER A 538 -4.63 -4.85 -17.26
C SER A 538 -5.13 -6.16 -16.61
N ALA A 539 -6.40 -6.24 -16.20
CA ALA A 539 -6.94 -7.36 -15.41
C ALA A 539 -6.79 -8.75 -16.04
N PHE A 540 -6.82 -8.87 -17.36
CA PHE A 540 -6.57 -10.09 -18.15
C PHE A 540 -5.52 -9.82 -19.24
N SER A 541 -4.58 -8.89 -19.00
CA SER A 541 -3.49 -8.64 -19.94
C SER A 541 -2.64 -9.90 -20.13
N TYR A 542 -2.07 -10.05 -21.32
CA TYR A 542 -1.03 -11.06 -21.60
C TYR A 542 -1.48 -12.48 -21.25
N ASN A 543 -2.59 -12.90 -21.86
CA ASN A 543 -3.20 -14.22 -21.73
C ASN A 543 -3.46 -14.82 -23.12
N ASP A 544 -3.86 -16.09 -23.15
CA ASP A 544 -4.09 -16.85 -24.39
C ASP A 544 -5.55 -16.81 -24.88
N LEU A 545 -6.35 -15.84 -24.42
CA LEU A 545 -7.80 -15.81 -24.62
C LEU A 545 -8.14 -15.78 -26.11
N ASN A 546 -8.73 -16.87 -26.62
CA ASN A 546 -9.03 -17.08 -28.03
C ASN A 546 -10.53 -17.30 -28.34
N ASN A 547 -11.40 -17.22 -27.32
CA ASN A 547 -12.84 -17.37 -27.46
C ASN A 547 -13.54 -16.06 -27.87
N ASP A 548 -14.78 -16.18 -28.36
CA ASP A 548 -15.70 -15.05 -28.50
C ASP A 548 -16.00 -14.45 -27.11
N LEU A 549 -15.59 -13.21 -26.86
CA LEU A 549 -15.76 -12.57 -25.56
C LEU A 549 -17.10 -11.82 -25.48
N THR A 550 -18.00 -12.27 -24.61
CA THR A 550 -19.24 -11.54 -24.31
C THR A 550 -19.05 -10.69 -23.06
N ILE A 551 -19.03 -9.36 -23.24
CA ILE A 551 -18.98 -8.38 -22.16
C ILE A 551 -20.42 -8.22 -21.59
N PRO A 552 -20.64 -8.46 -20.29
CA PRO A 552 -21.96 -8.57 -19.70
C PRO A 552 -22.73 -7.25 -19.70
N SER A 553 -24.07 -7.34 -19.71
CA SER A 553 -24.99 -6.19 -19.79
C SER A 553 -24.89 -5.22 -18.61
N THR A 554 -24.35 -5.67 -17.47
CA THR A 554 -24.18 -4.90 -16.22
C THR A 554 -22.88 -4.10 -16.12
N ILE A 555 -21.97 -4.21 -17.09
CA ILE A 555 -20.64 -3.58 -17.00
C ILE A 555 -20.76 -2.05 -16.92
N LYS A 556 -19.94 -1.43 -16.07
CA LYS A 556 -19.84 0.03 -15.89
C LYS A 556 -18.45 0.55 -16.22
N ASN A 557 -17.42 -0.25 -15.99
CA ASN A 557 -16.03 0.09 -16.30
C ASN A 557 -15.25 -1.13 -16.79
N ILE A 558 -14.51 -0.94 -17.87
CA ILE A 558 -13.36 -1.74 -18.27
C ILE A 558 -12.16 -0.79 -18.23
N GLY A 559 -11.11 -1.14 -17.48
CA GLY A 559 -9.92 -0.32 -17.32
C GLY A 559 -9.10 -0.14 -18.61
N ASN A 560 -7.97 0.55 -18.50
CA ASN A 560 -6.99 0.54 -19.59
C ASN A 560 -6.46 -0.89 -19.75
N GLU A 561 -6.17 -1.30 -20.97
CA GLU A 561 -5.36 -2.49 -21.27
C GLU A 561 -5.90 -3.82 -20.69
N SER A 562 -7.17 -3.86 -20.24
CA SER A 562 -7.76 -4.99 -19.50
C SER A 562 -7.66 -6.35 -20.19
N PHE A 563 -7.55 -6.39 -21.53
CA PHE A 563 -7.37 -7.58 -22.36
C PHE A 563 -6.23 -7.40 -23.37
N ILE A 564 -5.26 -6.49 -23.13
CA ILE A 564 -4.14 -6.26 -24.06
C ILE A 564 -3.33 -7.54 -24.27
N GLY A 565 -2.86 -7.80 -25.50
CA GLY A 565 -1.98 -8.95 -25.77
C GLY A 565 -2.65 -10.28 -25.53
N ASN A 566 -3.77 -10.50 -26.22
CA ASN A 566 -4.56 -11.73 -26.18
C ASN A 566 -4.84 -12.20 -27.62
N GLN A 567 -5.58 -13.30 -27.77
CA GLN A 567 -5.84 -13.92 -29.07
C GLN A 567 -7.29 -13.73 -29.54
N LEU A 568 -8.05 -12.79 -28.95
CA LEU A 568 -9.51 -12.65 -29.12
C LEU A 568 -9.87 -12.35 -30.58
N THR A 569 -10.84 -13.08 -31.12
CA THR A 569 -11.33 -12.94 -32.50
C THR A 569 -12.64 -12.14 -32.59
N SER A 570 -13.44 -12.16 -31.53
CA SER A 570 -14.74 -11.48 -31.44
C SER A 570 -14.96 -10.87 -30.05
N VAL A 571 -15.60 -9.70 -30.01
CA VAL A 571 -16.10 -9.07 -28.79
C VAL A 571 -17.55 -8.63 -29.00
N SER A 572 -18.45 -8.98 -28.07
CA SER A 572 -19.85 -8.55 -28.14
C SER A 572 -20.35 -7.99 -26.81
N THR A 573 -21.32 -7.08 -26.86
CA THR A 573 -22.02 -6.59 -25.67
C THR A 573 -23.41 -6.06 -25.98
N THR A 574 -24.30 -6.14 -24.98
CA THR A 574 -25.57 -5.40 -24.96
C THR A 574 -25.53 -4.19 -24.02
N ALA A 575 -24.42 -3.96 -23.32
CA ALA A 575 -24.25 -2.83 -22.41
C ALA A 575 -24.28 -1.48 -23.14
N SER A 576 -24.60 -0.42 -22.39
CA SER A 576 -24.69 0.95 -22.88
C SER A 576 -24.18 1.92 -21.82
N ASP A 577 -23.54 3.03 -22.24
CA ASP A 577 -23.04 4.09 -21.35
C ASP A 577 -22.01 3.60 -20.30
N PHE A 578 -21.12 2.68 -20.68
CA PHE A 578 -20.02 2.20 -19.82
C PHE A 578 -18.68 2.87 -20.16
N SER A 579 -17.80 2.98 -19.16
CA SER A 579 -16.42 3.47 -19.31
C SER A 579 -15.51 2.39 -19.90
N LEU A 580 -14.71 2.74 -20.91
CA LEU A 580 -13.75 1.87 -21.58
C LEU A 580 -12.39 2.58 -21.69
N GLY A 581 -11.37 1.99 -21.08
CA GLY A 581 -10.02 2.55 -21.02
C GLY A 581 -9.25 2.54 -22.35
N GLU A 582 -8.07 3.18 -22.34
CA GLU A 582 -7.14 3.16 -23.47
C GLU A 582 -6.59 1.74 -23.67
N ASN A 583 -6.37 1.34 -24.92
CA ASN A 583 -5.77 0.06 -25.31
C ASN A 583 -6.42 -1.22 -24.72
N ALA A 584 -7.65 -1.13 -24.20
CA ALA A 584 -8.35 -2.21 -23.46
C ALA A 584 -8.39 -3.58 -24.17
N PHE A 585 -8.39 -3.61 -25.51
CA PHE A 585 -8.34 -4.81 -26.35
C PHE A 585 -7.21 -4.74 -27.40
N SER A 586 -6.18 -3.93 -27.19
CA SER A 586 -5.06 -3.80 -28.14
C SER A 586 -4.25 -5.09 -28.28
N TYR A 587 -3.54 -5.27 -29.39
CA TYR A 587 -2.78 -6.50 -29.69
C TYR A 587 -3.65 -7.76 -29.51
N ASN A 588 -4.78 -7.80 -30.24
CA ASN A 588 -5.66 -8.95 -30.36
C ASN A 588 -5.93 -9.25 -31.85
N ARG A 589 -6.77 -10.26 -32.13
CA ARG A 589 -7.16 -10.69 -33.47
C ARG A 589 -8.58 -10.28 -33.84
N ILE A 590 -9.12 -9.21 -33.25
CA ILE A 590 -10.56 -8.95 -33.28
C ILE A 590 -11.00 -8.50 -34.67
N THR A 591 -11.93 -9.26 -35.26
CA THR A 591 -12.52 -9.01 -36.58
C THR A 591 -14.04 -8.87 -36.52
N GLN A 592 -14.65 -9.31 -35.41
CA GLN A 592 -16.09 -9.26 -35.19
C GLN A 592 -16.39 -8.45 -33.93
N VAL A 593 -17.06 -7.30 -34.07
CA VAL A 593 -17.52 -6.50 -32.92
C VAL A 593 -19.01 -6.22 -33.02
N ASN A 594 -19.75 -6.65 -32.01
CA ASN A 594 -21.21 -6.52 -31.93
C ASN A 594 -21.60 -5.77 -30.65
N ALA A 595 -21.69 -4.45 -30.74
CA ALA A 595 -21.96 -3.51 -29.67
C ALA A 595 -23.02 -2.44 -30.11
N PRO A 596 -24.24 -2.84 -30.51
CA PRO A 596 -25.23 -1.96 -31.14
C PRO A 596 -25.77 -0.85 -30.20
N ASN A 597 -25.63 -1.03 -28.89
CA ASN A 597 -26.11 -0.09 -27.87
C ASN A 597 -25.06 0.97 -27.46
N VAL A 598 -23.83 0.89 -27.98
CA VAL A 598 -22.76 1.86 -27.72
C VAL A 598 -23.06 3.18 -28.45
N LYS A 599 -22.93 4.31 -27.74
CA LYS A 599 -23.17 5.64 -28.30
C LYS A 599 -21.88 6.27 -28.82
N ILE A 600 -21.78 6.42 -30.13
CA ILE A 600 -20.72 7.19 -30.77
C ILE A 600 -20.92 8.68 -30.40
N GLY A 601 -19.94 9.26 -29.72
CA GLY A 601 -20.02 10.64 -29.24
C GLY A 601 -18.63 11.26 -29.07
N THR A 602 -18.52 12.56 -29.36
CA THR A 602 -17.27 13.28 -29.67
C THR A 602 -16.23 13.39 -28.54
N THR A 603 -16.49 12.85 -27.34
CA THR A 603 -15.59 12.97 -26.17
C THR A 603 -15.68 11.80 -25.17
N ALA A 604 -16.28 10.64 -25.50
CA ALA A 604 -16.72 9.68 -24.47
C ALA A 604 -16.36 8.18 -24.66
N TYR A 605 -16.11 7.70 -25.88
CA TYR A 605 -15.47 6.40 -26.08
C TYR A 605 -14.03 6.63 -26.53
N ASN A 606 -13.06 6.05 -25.81
CA ASN A 606 -11.67 6.15 -26.22
C ASN A 606 -11.47 5.25 -27.43
N ILE A 607 -11.35 5.84 -28.61
CA ILE A 607 -11.19 5.11 -29.88
C ILE A 607 -9.82 4.40 -29.98
N ASN A 608 -8.90 4.68 -29.06
CA ASN A 608 -7.69 3.88 -28.84
C ASN A 608 -7.96 2.60 -28.02
N SER A 609 -9.21 2.25 -27.65
CA SER A 609 -9.53 1.07 -26.84
C SER A 609 -9.19 -0.27 -27.50
N ALA A 610 -8.89 -0.29 -28.80
CA ALA A 610 -8.40 -1.46 -29.52
C ALA A 610 -7.47 -1.00 -30.65
N THR A 611 -6.16 -1.05 -30.45
CA THR A 611 -5.15 -0.66 -31.44
C THR A 611 -4.29 -1.87 -31.79
N ASN A 612 -3.52 -1.75 -32.88
CA ASN A 612 -2.53 -2.75 -33.31
C ASN A 612 -3.11 -4.19 -33.33
N GLN A 613 -4.31 -4.35 -33.88
CA GLN A 613 -4.86 -5.69 -34.12
C GLN A 613 -4.09 -6.39 -35.25
N PHE A 614 -3.96 -7.71 -35.13
CA PHE A 614 -3.38 -8.56 -36.18
C PHE A 614 -4.30 -9.74 -36.43
N ALA A 615 -5.03 -9.70 -37.55
CA ALA A 615 -5.98 -10.73 -37.93
C ALA A 615 -5.65 -11.29 -39.32
N ALA A 616 -6.04 -12.55 -39.55
CA ALA A 616 -5.78 -13.23 -40.81
C ALA A 616 -6.97 -14.09 -41.23
N ILE A 617 -7.24 -14.17 -42.54
CA ILE A 617 -8.23 -15.07 -43.12
C ILE A 617 -7.64 -15.90 -44.25
N PHE A 618 -8.08 -17.15 -44.35
CA PHE A 618 -7.79 -18.03 -45.49
C PHE A 618 -9.08 -18.17 -46.29
N THR A 619 -9.07 -17.66 -47.52
CA THR A 619 -10.28 -17.51 -48.34
C THR A 619 -9.99 -17.72 -49.83
N ASP A 620 -11.02 -17.64 -50.67
CA ASP A 620 -10.88 -17.64 -52.13
C ASP A 620 -11.07 -16.24 -52.73
N SER A 621 -10.71 -16.09 -54.00
CA SER A 621 -10.81 -14.81 -54.73
C SER A 621 -12.25 -14.38 -55.08
N ALA A 622 -13.29 -15.12 -54.68
CA ALA A 622 -14.69 -14.75 -54.85
C ALA A 622 -15.32 -14.13 -53.59
N HIS A 623 -14.75 -14.36 -52.41
CA HIS A 623 -15.11 -13.71 -51.15
C HIS A 623 -14.22 -12.46 -50.98
N ASN A 624 -14.58 -11.40 -51.70
CA ASN A 624 -13.81 -10.16 -51.81
C ASN A 624 -14.54 -8.92 -51.29
N ASN A 625 -15.57 -9.09 -50.47
CA ASN A 625 -16.22 -8.00 -49.74
C ASN A 625 -15.51 -7.75 -48.41
N ILE A 626 -15.49 -6.50 -47.92
CA ILE A 626 -15.05 -6.19 -46.56
C ILE A 626 -15.89 -6.92 -45.51
N SER A 627 -17.17 -7.17 -45.78
CA SER A 627 -18.06 -7.97 -44.91
C SER A 627 -17.73 -9.47 -44.88
N ASP A 628 -16.86 -9.96 -45.78
CA ASP A 628 -16.36 -11.33 -45.74
C ASP A 628 -15.16 -11.46 -44.78
N TYR A 629 -14.54 -10.33 -44.39
CA TYR A 629 -13.32 -10.25 -43.57
C TYR A 629 -13.56 -9.64 -42.18
N PHE A 630 -14.52 -8.71 -42.08
CA PHE A 630 -14.90 -7.97 -40.88
C PHE A 630 -16.42 -7.94 -40.70
N ASN A 631 -16.85 -8.02 -39.45
CA ASN A 631 -18.25 -7.87 -39.06
C ASN A 631 -18.35 -6.82 -37.95
N LEU A 632 -19.04 -5.72 -38.19
CA LEU A 632 -19.02 -4.56 -37.29
C LEU A 632 -20.42 -3.98 -37.08
N ASP A 633 -20.86 -3.90 -35.84
CA ASP A 633 -21.91 -2.98 -35.40
C ASP A 633 -21.46 -2.33 -34.08
N ILE A 634 -20.98 -1.09 -34.16
CA ILE A 634 -20.76 -0.23 -32.98
C ILE A 634 -21.69 0.95 -33.11
N GLY A 635 -22.82 0.93 -32.41
CA GLY A 635 -23.81 2.01 -32.47
C GLY A 635 -24.36 2.33 -33.87
N GLY A 636 -24.35 1.36 -34.79
CA GLY A 636 -24.71 1.54 -36.19
C GLY A 636 -23.57 1.98 -37.12
N LEU A 637 -22.32 2.10 -36.66
CA LEU A 637 -21.15 2.04 -37.56
C LEU A 637 -20.92 0.59 -38.00
N THR A 638 -20.73 0.40 -39.30
CA THR A 638 -20.44 -0.89 -39.95
C THR A 638 -19.07 -0.88 -40.62
N GLU A 639 -18.60 -2.04 -41.07
CA GLU A 639 -17.31 -2.24 -41.73
C GLU A 639 -17.12 -1.34 -42.99
N ASN A 640 -18.22 -0.87 -43.58
CA ASN A 640 -18.22 0.14 -44.65
C ASN A 640 -17.65 1.51 -44.23
N ALA A 641 -17.47 1.76 -42.93
CA ALA A 641 -16.84 2.96 -42.39
C ALA A 641 -15.31 2.82 -42.17
N LEU A 642 -14.72 1.65 -42.44
CA LEU A 642 -13.28 1.43 -42.31
C LEU A 642 -12.49 2.22 -43.37
N GLY A 643 -11.53 3.01 -42.91
CA GLY A 643 -10.47 3.54 -43.75
C GLY A 643 -9.45 2.44 -44.04
N ILE A 644 -9.34 2.03 -45.32
CA ILE A 644 -8.43 0.97 -45.77
C ILE A 644 -7.21 1.60 -46.46
N THR A 645 -6.01 1.23 -46.02
CA THR A 645 -4.72 1.77 -46.48
C THR A 645 -3.69 0.65 -46.69
N GLU A 646 -2.51 1.01 -47.20
CA GLU A 646 -1.32 0.14 -47.29
C GLU A 646 -1.49 -1.21 -48.04
N LEU A 647 -2.53 -1.29 -48.89
CA LEU A 647 -2.84 -2.42 -49.77
C LEU A 647 -1.61 -2.91 -50.55
N SER A 648 -1.20 -4.15 -50.27
CA SER A 648 -0.06 -4.79 -50.92
C SER A 648 -0.46 -5.57 -52.19
N ASN A 649 0.55 -6.06 -52.92
CA ASN A 649 0.44 -6.91 -54.11
C ASN A 649 -0.44 -6.37 -55.27
N GLY A 650 -0.75 -5.07 -55.27
CA GLY A 650 -1.50 -4.40 -56.34
C GLY A 650 -3.03 -4.52 -56.24
N VAL A 651 -3.55 -5.03 -55.12
CA VAL A 651 -4.98 -5.02 -54.82
C VAL A 651 -5.47 -3.58 -54.63
N THR A 652 -6.70 -3.27 -55.06
CA THR A 652 -7.32 -1.96 -54.79
C THR A 652 -8.68 -2.12 -54.12
N TYR A 653 -9.10 -1.13 -53.32
CA TYR A 653 -10.35 -1.19 -52.55
C TYR A 653 -11.33 -0.10 -52.99
N LYS A 654 -12.61 -0.46 -53.15
CA LYS A 654 -13.68 0.47 -53.53
C LYS A 654 -15.06 -0.03 -53.17
N ASN A 655 -15.87 0.83 -52.53
CA ASN A 655 -17.29 0.56 -52.22
C ASN A 655 -17.51 -0.77 -51.46
N GLY A 656 -16.64 -1.11 -50.50
CA GLY A 656 -16.72 -2.36 -49.75
C GLY A 656 -16.16 -3.59 -50.48
N ILE A 657 -15.55 -3.44 -51.66
CA ILE A 657 -15.06 -4.56 -52.48
C ILE A 657 -13.57 -4.39 -52.79
N PHE A 658 -12.80 -5.48 -52.68
CA PHE A 658 -11.40 -5.57 -53.09
C PHE A 658 -11.30 -6.06 -54.55
N ASP A 659 -10.72 -5.25 -55.43
CA ASP A 659 -10.34 -5.62 -56.80
C ASP A 659 -8.97 -6.31 -56.76
N ILE A 660 -8.98 -7.64 -56.88
CA ILE A 660 -7.84 -8.52 -56.67
C ILE A 660 -7.27 -8.96 -58.04
N PRO A 661 -6.02 -8.57 -58.40
CA PRO A 661 -5.41 -8.99 -59.65
C PRO A 661 -5.21 -10.52 -59.75
N THR A 662 -5.38 -11.06 -60.96
CA THR A 662 -5.19 -12.49 -61.22
C THR A 662 -3.75 -12.95 -60.91
N GLY A 663 -3.60 -13.94 -60.02
CA GLY A 663 -2.30 -14.48 -59.59
C GLY A 663 -1.76 -13.91 -58.28
N VAL A 664 -2.55 -13.10 -57.56
CA VAL A 664 -2.27 -12.70 -56.17
C VAL A 664 -2.72 -13.84 -55.24
N GLY A 665 -1.76 -14.51 -54.58
CA GLY A 665 -2.03 -15.58 -53.60
C GLY A 665 -2.11 -15.10 -52.14
N SER A 666 -1.79 -13.84 -51.88
CA SER A 666 -2.10 -13.17 -50.62
C SER A 666 -2.01 -11.66 -50.81
N PHE A 667 -2.67 -10.90 -49.94
CA PHE A 667 -2.45 -9.47 -49.79
C PHE A 667 -2.67 -9.06 -48.34
N THR A 668 -2.18 -7.87 -48.01
CA THR A 668 -2.31 -7.26 -46.69
C THR A 668 -2.93 -5.88 -46.84
N PHE A 669 -3.63 -5.43 -45.80
CA PHE A 669 -4.07 -4.04 -45.70
C PHE A 669 -4.03 -3.56 -44.26
N SER A 670 -3.69 -2.29 -44.07
CA SER A 670 -3.86 -1.58 -42.81
C SER A 670 -5.26 -0.98 -42.78
N TRP A 671 -5.88 -0.93 -41.60
CA TRP A 671 -7.26 -0.45 -41.44
C TRP A 671 -7.42 0.38 -40.17
N ILE A 672 -8.32 1.35 -40.23
CA ILE A 672 -8.70 2.20 -39.10
C ILE A 672 -10.19 2.54 -39.13
N LEU A 673 -10.86 2.37 -38.00
CA LEU A 673 -12.17 2.92 -37.68
C LEU A 673 -11.99 4.14 -36.77
N SER A 674 -12.17 5.33 -37.32
CA SER A 674 -12.23 6.58 -36.55
C SER A 674 -13.53 7.33 -36.86
N PRO A 675 -14.23 7.89 -35.85
CA PRO A 675 -15.36 8.79 -36.05
C PRO A 675 -14.93 10.20 -36.53
N ASP A 676 -13.63 10.51 -36.52
CA ASP A 676 -13.05 11.71 -37.14
C ASP A 676 -12.05 11.28 -38.24
N SER A 677 -12.32 11.67 -39.49
CA SER A 677 -11.52 11.25 -40.66
C SER A 677 -10.11 11.84 -40.71
N GLU A 678 -9.80 12.82 -39.86
CA GLU A 678 -8.48 13.47 -39.79
C GLU A 678 -7.65 13.00 -38.57
N ALA A 679 -8.10 11.96 -37.84
CA ALA A 679 -7.42 11.47 -36.63
C ALA A 679 -6.64 10.16 -36.86
N ASP A 680 -5.33 10.19 -36.60
CA ASP A 680 -4.42 9.02 -36.54
C ASP A 680 -4.68 8.07 -35.34
N LYS A 681 -5.90 8.10 -34.80
CA LYS A 681 -6.34 7.42 -33.57
C LYS A 681 -7.70 6.80 -33.80
N GLY A 682 -7.83 5.51 -33.53
CA GLY A 682 -9.01 4.74 -33.92
C GLY A 682 -8.81 3.25 -33.72
N TYR A 683 -9.91 2.49 -33.79
CA TYR A 683 -9.87 1.02 -33.72
C TYR A 683 -9.17 0.51 -34.97
N SER A 684 -7.98 -0.07 -34.83
CA SER A 684 -7.01 -0.18 -35.93
C SER A 684 -6.14 -1.42 -35.86
N GLY A 685 -5.61 -1.82 -37.02
CA GLY A 685 -4.70 -2.94 -37.15
C GLY A 685 -4.22 -3.21 -38.57
N VAL A 686 -3.58 -4.35 -38.73
CA VAL A 686 -3.20 -4.95 -40.01
C VAL A 686 -4.01 -6.23 -40.22
N TYR A 687 -4.36 -6.52 -41.46
CA TYR A 687 -5.09 -7.73 -41.84
C TYR A 687 -4.37 -8.47 -42.97
N ASP A 688 -4.19 -9.78 -42.78
CA ASP A 688 -3.60 -10.69 -43.76
C ASP A 688 -4.68 -11.52 -44.47
N VAL A 689 -4.89 -11.25 -45.76
CA VAL A 689 -5.80 -12.05 -46.60
C VAL A 689 -4.98 -13.05 -47.41
N VAL A 690 -5.09 -14.33 -47.09
CA VAL A 690 -4.43 -15.41 -47.80
C VAL A 690 -5.44 -16.04 -48.76
N LEU A 691 -5.11 -16.03 -50.06
CA LEU A 691 -5.98 -16.44 -51.15
C LEU A 691 -5.57 -17.80 -51.71
N ASP A 692 -6.55 -18.57 -52.17
CA ASP A 692 -6.38 -19.89 -52.81
C ASP A 692 -5.62 -20.89 -51.90
N ASP A 693 -6.13 -21.08 -50.67
CA ASP A 693 -5.83 -22.13 -49.68
C ASP A 693 -4.45 -22.83 -49.82
N PRO A 694 -3.37 -22.26 -49.22
CA PRO A 694 -2.03 -22.78 -49.39
C PRO A 694 -1.81 -24.06 -48.59
N ASN A 695 -0.94 -24.93 -49.13
CA ASN A 695 -0.54 -26.21 -48.52
C ASN A 695 0.09 -26.11 -47.11
N ILE A 696 0.44 -24.90 -46.66
CA ILE A 696 0.78 -24.60 -45.27
C ILE A 696 0.09 -23.29 -44.89
N LYS A 697 -0.87 -23.37 -43.96
CA LYS A 697 -1.53 -22.21 -43.34
C LYS A 697 -0.78 -21.83 -42.06
N ALA A 698 -0.27 -20.61 -42.06
CA ALA A 698 0.31 -19.97 -40.90
C ALA A 698 -0.10 -18.49 -40.89
N ILE A 699 -0.22 -17.90 -39.71
CA ILE A 699 -0.70 -16.52 -39.50
C ILE A 699 0.38 -15.67 -38.83
N ASN A 700 0.28 -14.35 -38.97
CA ASN A 700 1.11 -13.42 -38.20
C ASN A 700 0.66 -13.37 -36.72
N SER A 701 1.54 -12.88 -35.85
CA SER A 701 1.19 -12.55 -34.46
C SER A 701 2.03 -11.37 -33.96
N SER A 702 1.51 -10.71 -32.93
CA SER A 702 2.29 -9.87 -32.03
C SER A 702 2.26 -10.51 -30.66
N ILE A 703 3.42 -10.72 -30.04
CA ILE A 703 3.58 -11.35 -28.73
C ILE A 703 4.30 -10.42 -27.76
N PRO A 704 3.94 -10.41 -26.47
CA PRO A 704 4.56 -9.52 -25.49
C PRO A 704 5.99 -9.97 -25.16
N ALA A 705 6.91 -9.02 -25.03
CA ALA A 705 8.30 -9.33 -24.74
C ALA A 705 8.45 -10.04 -23.38
N GLY A 706 9.17 -11.17 -23.39
CA GLY A 706 9.35 -12.06 -22.26
C GLY A 706 8.29 -13.16 -22.09
N THR A 707 7.32 -13.30 -23.00
CA THR A 707 6.45 -14.50 -23.01
C THR A 707 7.16 -15.72 -23.57
N ASN A 708 6.60 -16.91 -23.32
CA ASN A 708 6.90 -18.10 -24.10
C ASN A 708 6.28 -17.98 -25.51
N TRP A 709 6.92 -18.63 -26.49
CA TRP A 709 6.39 -18.78 -27.85
C TRP A 709 6.99 -20.03 -28.50
N GLU A 710 6.15 -20.82 -29.15
CA GLU A 710 6.55 -21.94 -29.99
C GLU A 710 6.07 -21.75 -31.44
N PRO A 711 6.78 -22.29 -32.45
CA PRO A 711 6.32 -22.20 -33.84
C PRO A 711 5.00 -22.93 -34.15
N VAL A 712 4.37 -23.60 -33.18
CA VAL A 712 3.01 -24.10 -33.32
C VAL A 712 1.95 -23.00 -33.15
N ASP A 713 2.23 -21.94 -32.38
CA ASP A 713 1.29 -20.86 -32.03
C ASP A 713 0.83 -20.02 -33.23
N ASN A 714 1.63 -20.04 -34.30
CA ASN A 714 1.37 -19.37 -35.56
C ASN A 714 0.99 -20.36 -36.69
N PHE A 715 0.98 -21.67 -36.43
CA PHE A 715 0.66 -22.71 -37.41
C PHE A 715 -0.82 -23.13 -37.29
N VAL A 716 -1.56 -23.03 -38.40
CA VAL A 716 -3.00 -23.34 -38.42
C VAL A 716 -3.27 -24.75 -38.97
N SER A 717 -2.66 -25.10 -40.11
CA SER A 717 -2.72 -26.44 -40.69
C SER A 717 -1.74 -26.60 -41.85
N ALA A 718 -1.50 -27.83 -42.30
CA ALA A 718 -0.84 -28.10 -43.56
C ALA A 718 -1.46 -29.32 -44.25
N SER A 719 -1.51 -29.31 -45.58
CA SER A 719 -2.00 -30.44 -46.38
C SER A 719 -1.33 -30.48 -47.74
N THR A 720 -1.19 -31.67 -48.34
CA THR A 720 -0.68 -31.83 -49.70
C THR A 720 -1.67 -31.29 -50.74
N THR A 721 -1.22 -31.10 -51.98
CA THR A 721 -2.10 -30.79 -53.13
C THR A 721 -3.11 -31.88 -53.49
N SER A 722 -3.14 -33.00 -52.75
CA SER A 722 -4.20 -34.02 -52.82
C SER A 722 -5.16 -33.97 -51.62
N GLY A 723 -5.09 -32.93 -50.78
CA GLY A 723 -5.90 -32.79 -49.56
C GLY A 723 -5.57 -33.79 -48.45
N LYS A 724 -4.34 -34.31 -48.38
CA LYS A 724 -3.88 -35.18 -47.28
C LYS A 724 -3.15 -34.32 -46.25
N ASP A 725 -3.63 -34.34 -45.01
CA ASP A 725 -3.05 -33.55 -43.92
C ASP A 725 -1.57 -33.89 -43.65
N ILE A 726 -0.84 -32.88 -43.21
CA ILE A 726 0.57 -32.92 -42.83
C ILE A 726 0.62 -32.49 -41.36
N PRO A 727 1.05 -33.36 -40.43
CA PRO A 727 1.17 -32.98 -39.02
C PRO A 727 2.33 -32.00 -38.84
N PHE A 728 2.23 -31.11 -37.86
CA PHE A 728 3.25 -30.11 -37.57
C PHE A 728 4.66 -30.72 -37.37
N SER A 729 4.74 -31.95 -36.85
CA SER A 729 5.99 -32.70 -36.68
C SER A 729 6.72 -33.08 -37.99
N GLU A 730 6.11 -32.91 -39.17
CA GLU A 730 6.79 -33.06 -40.47
C GLU A 730 7.16 -31.69 -41.11
N ILE A 731 6.93 -30.56 -40.44
CA ILE A 731 7.19 -29.21 -40.97
C ILE A 731 8.60 -28.75 -40.60
N ASP A 732 9.42 -28.43 -41.62
CA ASP A 732 10.72 -27.78 -41.45
C ASP A 732 10.51 -26.29 -41.13
N VAL A 733 10.88 -25.85 -39.92
CA VAL A 733 10.82 -24.43 -39.47
C VAL A 733 12.20 -23.78 -39.45
N SER A 734 12.27 -22.52 -39.91
CA SER A 734 13.44 -21.65 -39.75
C SER A 734 13.03 -20.24 -39.31
N VAL A 735 13.77 -19.64 -38.38
CA VAL A 735 13.51 -18.29 -37.85
C VAL A 735 14.68 -17.36 -38.22
N THR A 736 14.38 -16.15 -38.66
CA THR A 736 15.36 -15.07 -38.85
C THR A 736 15.02 -13.91 -37.90
N ASN A 737 16.02 -13.39 -37.19
CA ASN A 737 15.84 -12.40 -36.12
C ASN A 737 15.75 -10.94 -36.66
N PRO A 738 15.44 -9.94 -35.80
CA PRO A 738 15.36 -8.53 -36.19
C PRO A 738 16.67 -7.91 -36.73
N ALA A 739 17.82 -8.57 -36.55
CA ALA A 739 19.10 -8.16 -37.13
C ALA A 739 19.37 -8.76 -38.53
N GLY A 740 18.56 -9.73 -38.96
CA GLY A 740 18.73 -10.47 -40.21
C GLY A 740 19.59 -11.74 -40.10
N ASP A 741 19.90 -12.21 -38.88
CA ASP A 741 20.61 -13.47 -38.65
C ASP A 741 19.62 -14.64 -38.52
N ASP A 742 19.97 -15.80 -39.10
CA ASP A 742 19.21 -17.04 -38.90
C ASP A 742 19.44 -17.60 -37.48
N VAL A 743 18.35 -17.82 -36.76
CA VAL A 743 18.30 -18.30 -35.37
C VAL A 743 17.43 -19.56 -35.24
N LYS A 744 17.54 -20.26 -34.10
CA LYS A 744 16.81 -21.53 -33.88
C LYS A 744 15.37 -21.34 -33.42
N THR A 745 15.09 -20.25 -32.73
CA THR A 745 13.79 -19.87 -32.17
C THR A 745 13.77 -18.35 -32.01
N ILE A 746 12.62 -17.78 -31.69
CA ILE A 746 12.48 -16.37 -31.33
C ILE A 746 13.11 -16.12 -29.96
N ASP A 747 13.88 -15.04 -29.82
CA ASP A 747 14.31 -14.53 -28.52
C ASP A 747 13.28 -13.48 -28.07
N THR A 748 12.28 -13.92 -27.32
CA THR A 748 11.20 -13.05 -26.85
C THR A 748 11.68 -11.99 -25.86
N THR A 749 12.93 -12.04 -25.38
CA THR A 749 13.52 -10.97 -24.55
C THR A 749 14.01 -9.78 -25.36
N VAL A 750 14.08 -9.91 -26.69
CA VAL A 750 14.54 -8.88 -27.63
C VAL A 750 13.38 -8.45 -28.51
N ALA A 751 12.78 -7.30 -28.20
CA ALA A 751 11.70 -6.70 -28.98
C ALA A 751 12.12 -6.41 -30.44
N GLY A 752 11.21 -6.67 -31.37
CA GLY A 752 11.40 -6.51 -32.82
C GLY A 752 10.66 -7.56 -33.64
N ASN A 753 10.77 -7.43 -34.97
CA ASN A 753 10.10 -8.31 -35.92
C ASN A 753 10.96 -9.54 -36.28
N TYR A 754 10.44 -10.73 -35.98
CA TYR A 754 11.02 -12.02 -36.36
C TYR A 754 10.30 -12.58 -37.58
N THR A 755 11.06 -13.12 -38.53
CA THR A 755 10.50 -13.82 -39.69
C THR A 755 10.55 -15.32 -39.46
N VAL A 756 9.38 -15.97 -39.40
CA VAL A 756 9.27 -17.42 -39.23
C VAL A 756 8.83 -18.04 -40.55
N THR A 757 9.57 -19.01 -41.06
CA THR A 757 9.23 -19.73 -42.30
C THR A 757 9.00 -21.21 -42.02
N TYR A 758 7.79 -21.67 -42.37
CA TYR A 758 7.37 -23.06 -42.39
C TYR A 758 7.58 -23.64 -43.78
N SER A 759 8.02 -24.89 -43.88
CA SER A 759 8.20 -25.55 -45.18
C SER A 759 7.99 -27.06 -45.15
N TYR A 760 7.57 -27.63 -46.29
CA TYR A 760 7.35 -29.07 -46.46
C TYR A 760 7.88 -29.54 -47.80
N ASP A 761 8.60 -30.67 -47.78
CA ASP A 761 9.30 -31.28 -48.92
C ASP A 761 10.08 -30.27 -49.80
N LYS A 762 10.57 -29.18 -49.17
CA LYS A 762 11.22 -28.00 -49.78
C LYS A 762 10.42 -27.31 -50.90
N THR A 763 9.18 -27.73 -51.11
CA THR A 763 8.34 -27.38 -52.27
C THR A 763 7.23 -26.42 -51.86
N PHE A 764 6.64 -26.65 -50.69
CA PHE A 764 5.69 -25.72 -50.07
C PHE A 764 6.41 -24.88 -49.03
N LYS A 765 6.08 -23.58 -48.98
CA LYS A 765 6.57 -22.63 -47.99
C LYS A 765 5.46 -21.66 -47.59
N SER A 766 5.43 -21.31 -46.32
CA SER A 766 4.66 -20.17 -45.80
C SER A 766 5.54 -19.39 -44.84
N THR A 767 5.46 -18.07 -44.85
CA THR A 767 6.32 -17.18 -44.07
C THR A 767 5.45 -16.14 -43.38
N VAL A 768 5.68 -15.97 -42.08
CA VAL A 768 4.92 -15.07 -41.20
C VAL A 768 5.85 -14.16 -40.43
N ASN A 769 5.34 -13.00 -40.01
CA ASN A 769 5.96 -12.11 -39.06
C ASN A 769 5.45 -12.41 -37.65
N VAL A 770 6.38 -12.47 -36.69
CA VAL A 770 6.08 -12.43 -35.26
C VAL A 770 6.72 -11.17 -34.69
N GLU A 771 5.88 -10.20 -34.31
CA GLU A 771 6.31 -8.98 -33.64
C GLU A 771 6.47 -9.26 -32.14
N VAL A 772 7.70 -9.26 -31.63
CA VAL A 772 7.93 -9.19 -30.18
C VAL A 772 7.80 -7.72 -29.79
N TYR A 773 6.65 -7.33 -29.24
CA TYR A 773 6.40 -5.95 -28.81
C TYR A 773 6.60 -5.81 -27.30
N LYS A 774 6.97 -4.62 -26.83
CA LYS A 774 7.14 -4.40 -25.39
C LYS A 774 5.81 -4.43 -24.65
N ARG A 775 5.83 -5.03 -23.45
CA ARG A 775 4.74 -4.91 -22.47
C ARG A 775 4.63 -3.47 -22.01
N THR A 776 3.45 -3.05 -21.57
CA THR A 776 3.25 -1.77 -20.91
C THR A 776 3.55 -1.90 -19.42
N GLY A 777 3.88 -0.78 -18.78
CA GLY A 777 4.06 -0.73 -17.34
C GLY A 777 4.09 0.69 -16.79
N THR A 778 3.98 0.80 -15.46
CA THR A 778 4.09 2.07 -14.73
C THR A 778 5.33 2.09 -13.84
N PHE A 779 5.68 3.28 -13.37
CA PHE A 779 6.51 3.46 -12.19
C PHE A 779 5.94 4.59 -11.33
N ASP A 780 6.00 4.39 -10.01
CA ASP A 780 5.43 5.27 -9.01
C ASP A 780 6.49 5.64 -7.97
N LEU A 781 6.67 6.94 -7.72
CA LEU A 781 7.43 7.45 -6.59
C LEU A 781 6.57 7.40 -5.32
N ASP A 782 7.09 6.76 -4.28
CA ASP A 782 6.46 6.60 -2.98
C ASP A 782 7.48 6.83 -1.84
N GLY A 783 6.97 7.05 -0.62
CA GLY A 783 7.75 7.30 0.59
C GLY A 783 7.40 8.63 1.26
N THR A 784 8.00 8.87 2.44
CA THR A 784 7.83 10.12 3.19
C THR A 784 9.04 10.34 4.09
N GLY A 785 9.88 11.31 3.73
CA GLY A 785 10.97 11.75 4.59
C GLY A 785 10.51 12.75 5.63
N SER A 786 11.15 12.76 6.80
CA SER A 786 10.89 13.79 7.81
C SER A 786 12.14 14.20 8.58
N LYS A 787 12.16 15.44 9.08
CA LYS A 787 13.19 16.04 9.95
C LYS A 787 12.49 17.00 10.93
N THR A 788 13.18 17.44 11.98
CA THR A 788 12.69 18.49 12.90
C THR A 788 13.36 19.82 12.58
N TYR A 789 12.62 20.93 12.67
CA TYR A 789 13.14 22.28 12.45
C TYR A 789 14.39 22.58 13.30
N ASN A 790 15.44 23.10 12.67
CA ASN A 790 16.68 23.52 13.36
C ASN A 790 17.20 24.90 12.90
N GLY A 791 16.40 25.63 12.12
CA GLY A 791 16.75 26.92 11.52
C GLY A 791 17.61 26.84 10.25
N GLN A 792 18.08 25.67 9.81
CA GLN A 792 18.83 25.52 8.56
C GLN A 792 17.97 24.96 7.43
N ASN A 793 18.42 25.14 6.19
CA ASN A 793 17.86 24.41 5.04
C ASN A 793 18.12 22.90 5.23
N GLN A 794 17.08 22.08 5.22
CA GLN A 794 17.17 20.62 5.26
C GLN A 794 17.30 20.05 3.85
N SER A 795 17.82 18.82 3.79
CA SER A 795 17.59 17.89 2.69
C SER A 795 16.84 16.66 3.21
N PHE A 796 16.15 15.97 2.31
CA PHE A 796 15.68 14.61 2.55
C PHE A 796 16.83 13.60 2.43
N ASP A 797 16.60 12.34 2.81
CA ASP A 797 17.48 11.21 2.47
C ASP A 797 16.89 10.43 1.28
N ASN A 798 17.70 9.97 0.33
CA ASN A 798 17.21 9.12 -0.77
C ASN A 798 16.57 7.81 -0.26
N SER A 799 16.98 7.34 0.91
CA SER A 799 16.43 6.13 1.56
C SER A 799 15.09 6.35 2.27
N ASP A 800 14.61 7.60 2.37
CA ASP A 800 13.24 7.92 2.81
C ASP A 800 12.18 7.61 1.70
N TYR A 801 12.60 7.19 0.49
CA TYR A 801 11.75 6.99 -0.71
C TYR A 801 12.07 5.71 -1.49
N GLN A 802 11.11 5.28 -2.29
CA GLN A 802 11.21 4.14 -3.21
C GLN A 802 10.56 4.47 -4.56
N VAL A 803 11.04 3.83 -5.64
CA VAL A 803 10.35 3.81 -6.93
C VAL A 803 10.09 2.36 -7.28
N VAL A 804 8.80 1.99 -7.31
CA VAL A 804 8.34 0.64 -7.65
C VAL A 804 7.97 0.62 -9.13
N LEU A 805 8.47 -0.37 -9.87
CA LEU A 805 8.04 -0.64 -11.25
C LEU A 805 6.87 -1.62 -11.22
N SER A 806 5.90 -1.49 -12.14
CA SER A 806 4.70 -2.34 -12.21
C SER A 806 4.95 -3.83 -12.50
N ASN A 807 6.21 -4.23 -12.65
CA ASN A 807 6.67 -5.62 -12.76
C ASN A 807 7.29 -6.16 -11.46
N GLY A 808 7.04 -5.50 -10.32
CA GLY A 808 7.55 -5.88 -8.99
C GLY A 808 9.01 -5.52 -8.73
N THR A 809 9.72 -4.89 -9.66
CA THR A 809 11.13 -4.52 -9.48
C THR A 809 11.27 -3.15 -8.81
N ASN A 810 12.04 -3.06 -7.72
CA ASN A 810 12.35 -1.78 -7.08
C ASN A 810 13.56 -1.09 -7.73
N TYR A 811 13.35 0.10 -8.28
CA TYR A 811 14.42 0.94 -8.83
C TYR A 811 15.28 1.54 -7.70
N GLN A 812 16.61 1.45 -7.86
CA GLN A 812 17.56 1.96 -6.87
C GLN A 812 17.87 3.44 -7.12
N ILE A 813 17.27 4.33 -6.32
CA ILE A 813 17.30 5.78 -6.52
C ILE A 813 18.72 6.36 -6.43
N GLN A 814 19.16 7.00 -7.51
CA GLN A 814 20.51 7.56 -7.64
C GLN A 814 20.56 9.05 -7.24
N ASN A 815 21.77 9.57 -7.02
CA ASN A 815 21.97 10.97 -6.66
C ASN A 815 21.62 11.91 -7.83
N GLY A 816 20.56 12.70 -7.67
CA GLY A 816 20.03 13.61 -8.69
C GLY A 816 18.79 13.09 -9.40
N ASP A 817 18.29 11.91 -9.03
CA ASP A 817 17.01 11.39 -9.53
C ASP A 817 15.81 12.08 -8.86
N LEU A 818 16.00 12.63 -7.66
CA LEU A 818 15.00 13.37 -6.88
C LEU A 818 15.44 14.81 -6.62
N GLU A 819 14.49 15.74 -6.57
CA GLU A 819 14.69 17.12 -6.08
C GLU A 819 13.53 17.59 -5.19
N LEU A 820 13.73 18.69 -4.44
CA LEU A 820 12.64 19.38 -3.73
C LEU A 820 12.07 20.48 -4.60
N ASN A 821 10.73 20.60 -4.65
CA ASN A 821 10.07 21.67 -5.39
C ASN A 821 10.35 23.09 -4.83
N GLN A 822 10.79 23.21 -3.58
CA GLN A 822 11.17 24.47 -2.94
C GLN A 822 12.15 24.25 -1.77
N THR A 823 12.85 25.31 -1.33
CA THR A 823 13.78 25.25 -0.19
C THR A 823 13.07 24.90 1.12
N ALA A 824 13.41 23.75 1.70
CA ALA A 824 12.85 23.29 2.96
C ALA A 824 13.65 23.82 4.17
N LYS A 825 13.21 24.93 4.79
CA LYS A 825 13.79 25.48 6.04
C LYS A 825 12.78 25.54 7.21
N ASN A 826 11.52 25.86 6.93
CA ASN A 826 10.49 26.08 7.94
C ASN A 826 9.71 24.80 8.21
N ALA A 827 8.98 24.76 9.33
CA ALA A 827 8.05 23.67 9.62
C ALA A 827 6.88 23.68 8.64
N GLY A 828 6.51 22.51 8.15
CA GLY A 828 5.49 22.32 7.11
C GLY A 828 5.81 21.16 6.17
N ASN A 829 4.86 20.93 5.26
CA ASN A 829 4.94 19.91 4.23
C ASN A 829 5.64 20.45 2.96
N TYR A 830 6.50 19.63 2.37
CA TYR A 830 7.24 19.90 1.14
C TYR A 830 7.08 18.73 0.17
N THR A 831 7.26 18.96 -1.12
CA THR A 831 7.15 17.92 -2.14
C THR A 831 8.51 17.56 -2.70
N VAL A 832 8.86 16.29 -2.63
CA VAL A 832 9.98 15.69 -3.38
C VAL A 832 9.43 15.20 -4.72
N THR A 833 10.16 15.44 -5.80
CA THR A 833 9.73 15.13 -7.17
C THR A 833 10.82 14.39 -7.93
N LEU A 834 10.43 13.43 -8.79
CA LEU A 834 11.34 12.83 -9.76
C LEU A 834 11.84 13.90 -10.76
N THR A 835 13.15 14.01 -10.90
CA THR A 835 13.75 14.88 -11.93
C THR A 835 13.64 14.23 -13.30
N GLN A 836 13.76 15.00 -14.38
CA GLN A 836 13.92 14.44 -15.73
C GLN A 836 15.16 13.52 -15.83
N GLN A 837 16.19 13.71 -14.99
CA GLN A 837 17.31 12.77 -14.92
C GLN A 837 16.88 11.44 -14.28
N GLY A 838 16.09 11.48 -13.20
CA GLY A 838 15.51 10.30 -12.56
C GLY A 838 14.61 9.52 -13.50
N ILE A 839 13.68 10.19 -14.18
CA ILE A 839 12.81 9.60 -15.21
C ILE A 839 13.65 8.92 -16.29
N ASN A 840 14.63 9.63 -16.87
CA ASN A 840 15.52 9.04 -17.88
C ASN A 840 16.31 7.83 -17.33
N ASN A 841 16.74 7.86 -16.07
CA ASN A 841 17.49 6.76 -15.44
C ASN A 841 16.58 5.55 -15.17
N ILE A 842 15.29 5.76 -14.87
CA ILE A 842 14.26 4.72 -14.71
C ILE A 842 13.91 4.10 -16.07
N GLU A 843 13.65 4.91 -17.10
CA GLU A 843 13.38 4.45 -18.48
C GLU A 843 14.53 3.60 -19.05
N ASN A 844 15.78 3.91 -18.68
CA ASN A 844 16.97 3.15 -19.10
C ASN A 844 17.38 2.07 -18.07
N TYR A 845 16.68 1.93 -16.94
CA TYR A 845 17.01 0.93 -15.92
C TYR A 845 16.83 -0.48 -16.49
N GLY A 846 17.80 -1.36 -16.21
CA GLY A 846 17.83 -2.70 -16.77
C GLY A 846 17.94 -2.77 -18.30
N GLN A 847 18.17 -1.66 -19.02
CA GLN A 847 18.13 -1.60 -20.49
C GLN A 847 16.80 -2.15 -21.05
N ASN A 848 15.69 -1.73 -20.44
CA ASN A 848 14.38 -2.39 -20.49
C ASN A 848 13.88 -2.72 -21.92
N SER A 849 14.19 -3.93 -22.39
CA SER A 849 13.74 -4.49 -23.67
C SER A 849 12.38 -5.17 -23.57
N LEU A 850 11.88 -5.38 -22.34
CA LEU A 850 10.64 -6.08 -22.05
C LEU A 850 9.45 -5.12 -21.89
N TYR A 851 9.66 -3.95 -21.29
CA TYR A 851 8.60 -2.98 -21.00
C TYR A 851 8.85 -1.61 -21.62
N ASP A 852 7.79 -0.94 -22.09
CA ASP A 852 7.72 0.51 -22.22
C ASP A 852 7.04 1.06 -20.96
N LEU A 853 7.87 1.69 -20.12
CA LEU A 853 7.44 2.25 -18.84
C LEU A 853 6.81 3.62 -19.04
N THR A 854 5.74 3.87 -18.30
CA THR A 854 5.04 5.15 -18.19
C THR A 854 5.08 5.66 -16.75
N MET A 855 4.95 6.97 -16.56
CA MET A 855 5.02 7.58 -15.24
C MET A 855 3.63 7.58 -14.58
N GLY A 856 3.53 7.00 -13.39
CA GLY A 856 2.38 7.11 -12.49
C GLY A 856 2.51 8.33 -11.60
N THR A 857 2.78 8.14 -10.30
CA THR A 857 3.15 9.24 -9.39
C THR A 857 4.60 9.68 -9.56
N ASP A 858 4.82 10.99 -9.66
CA ASP A 858 6.14 11.63 -9.72
C ASP A 858 6.51 12.39 -8.45
N THR A 859 5.63 12.39 -7.43
CA THR A 859 5.75 13.21 -6.22
C THR A 859 5.57 12.42 -4.91
N ALA A 860 6.39 12.75 -3.90
CA ALA A 860 6.32 12.21 -2.53
C ALA A 860 6.46 13.31 -1.46
N SER A 861 6.22 12.97 -0.18
CA SER A 861 6.17 13.94 0.93
C SER A 861 7.51 14.13 1.63
N PHE A 862 7.83 15.37 2.01
CA PHE A 862 8.91 15.68 2.95
C PHE A 862 8.43 16.65 4.04
N ASP A 863 8.37 16.18 5.28
CA ASP A 863 7.77 16.93 6.38
C ASP A 863 8.81 17.45 7.37
N ILE A 864 8.91 18.79 7.49
CA ILE A 864 9.65 19.42 8.58
C ILE A 864 8.70 19.62 9.77
N ASN A 865 8.90 18.82 10.82
CA ASN A 865 8.18 18.95 12.07
C ASN A 865 8.63 20.19 12.85
N LYS A 866 7.69 20.77 13.61
CA LYS A 866 7.97 21.88 14.52
C LYS A 866 8.97 21.46 15.61
N ALA A 867 9.84 22.36 16.03
CA ALA A 867 10.73 22.10 17.15
C ALA A 867 10.02 22.28 18.50
N PRO A 868 10.09 21.31 19.43
CA PRO A 868 9.49 21.44 20.75
C PRO A 868 10.28 22.43 21.62
N VAL A 869 9.58 23.41 22.20
CA VAL A 869 10.16 24.48 23.02
C VAL A 869 9.36 24.62 24.32
N THR A 870 10.05 24.76 25.45
CA THR A 870 9.40 25.05 26.73
C THR A 870 9.79 26.43 27.23
N ILE A 871 8.79 27.27 27.52
CA ILE A 871 8.96 28.63 28.07
C ILE A 871 8.42 28.67 29.49
N THR A 872 9.31 28.84 30.47
CA THR A 872 9.02 28.79 31.91
C THR A 872 9.16 30.19 32.53
N SER A 873 8.13 30.71 33.20
CA SER A 873 8.24 32.01 33.87
C SER A 873 9.20 31.95 35.07
N ASN A 874 10.10 32.93 35.18
CA ASN A 874 11.01 33.09 36.32
C ASN A 874 10.33 33.88 37.45
N ASP A 875 10.76 33.66 38.70
CA ASP A 875 10.36 34.50 39.83
C ASP A 875 10.83 35.95 39.67
N ALA A 876 10.02 36.88 40.18
CA ALA A 876 10.31 38.30 40.25
C ALA A 876 10.03 38.85 41.66
N THR A 877 10.60 40.01 42.00
CA THR A 877 10.33 40.67 43.28
C THR A 877 10.36 42.18 43.13
N LYS A 878 9.43 42.87 43.79
CA LYS A 878 9.43 44.34 43.92
C LYS A 878 9.06 44.78 45.34
N VAL A 879 9.09 46.08 45.58
CA VAL A 879 8.55 46.72 46.79
C VAL A 879 7.19 47.33 46.45
N ALA A 880 6.23 47.32 47.37
CA ALA A 880 4.95 47.98 47.14
C ALA A 880 5.14 49.48 46.85
N GLY A 881 4.35 50.01 45.91
CA GLY A 881 4.49 51.40 45.44
C GLY A 881 5.61 51.66 44.42
N THR A 882 6.40 50.66 44.00
CA THR A 882 7.28 50.79 42.82
C THR A 882 6.62 50.22 41.57
N ASP A 883 7.11 50.62 40.40
CA ASP A 883 6.81 49.97 39.13
C ASP A 883 7.18 48.48 39.17
N ASP A 884 6.59 47.70 38.25
CA ASP A 884 6.93 46.29 38.07
C ASP A 884 8.29 46.13 37.38
N PRO A 885 9.11 45.12 37.77
CA PRO A 885 10.34 44.80 37.06
C PRO A 885 10.03 44.16 35.71
N SER A 886 10.99 44.23 34.77
CA SER A 886 10.91 43.43 33.55
C SER A 886 10.87 41.94 33.90
N PHE A 887 9.73 41.28 33.65
CA PHE A 887 9.60 39.84 33.82
C PHE A 887 10.48 39.09 32.82
N THR A 888 10.93 37.89 33.18
CA THR A 888 11.79 37.06 32.34
C THR A 888 11.32 35.60 32.37
N ALA A 889 11.68 34.84 31.34
CA ALA A 889 11.46 33.40 31.29
C ALA A 889 12.79 32.67 31.05
N LYS A 890 12.83 31.40 31.45
CA LYS A 890 13.78 30.41 30.94
C LYS A 890 13.18 29.74 29.71
N VAL A 891 13.99 29.53 28.68
CA VAL A 891 13.60 28.84 27.45
C VAL A 891 14.52 27.63 27.28
N ASP A 892 13.91 26.47 27.04
CA ASP A 892 14.59 25.18 26.79
C ASP A 892 14.10 24.59 25.46
N GLY A 893 14.93 23.78 24.80
CA GLY A 893 14.63 23.14 23.50
C GLY A 893 15.26 23.82 22.29
N LEU A 894 16.10 24.85 22.51
CA LEU A 894 16.78 25.60 21.44
C LEU A 894 18.22 25.11 21.19
N GLU A 895 18.69 24.07 21.87
CA GLU A 895 20.11 23.71 21.96
C GLU A 895 20.70 23.25 20.62
N ASN A 896 19.86 22.74 19.73
CA ASN A 896 20.21 22.28 18.38
C ASN A 896 19.81 23.29 17.27
N ILE A 897 19.28 24.46 17.63
CA ILE A 897 18.67 25.41 16.69
C ILE A 897 19.62 26.59 16.49
N THR A 898 20.16 26.73 15.27
CA THR A 898 21.35 27.57 15.02
C THR A 898 21.10 28.85 14.22
N ASP A 899 20.01 28.90 13.44
CA ASP A 899 19.52 30.08 12.70
C ASP A 899 17.97 30.10 12.74
N GLY A 900 17.43 29.83 13.94
CA GLY A 900 16.00 29.76 14.18
C GLY A 900 15.36 31.14 14.40
N ASP A 901 14.05 31.23 14.14
CA ASP A 901 13.30 32.46 14.37
C ASP A 901 13.25 32.83 15.87
N GLN A 902 13.18 34.12 16.17
CA GLN A 902 13.04 34.59 17.55
C GLN A 902 11.64 34.28 18.07
N LEU A 903 11.57 33.58 19.20
CA LEU A 903 10.31 33.25 19.87
C LEU A 903 9.56 34.51 20.30
N VAL A 904 8.30 34.64 19.86
CA VAL A 904 7.41 35.73 20.23
C VAL A 904 6.53 35.28 21.39
N TYR A 905 6.84 35.78 22.57
CA TYR A 905 6.06 35.57 23.79
C TYR A 905 6.03 36.83 24.66
N SER A 906 5.08 36.85 25.59
CA SER A 906 4.94 37.87 26.63
C SER A 906 4.74 37.22 27.98
N ILE A 907 4.97 37.97 29.06
CA ILE A 907 4.71 37.53 30.43
C ILE A 907 3.86 38.59 31.11
N SER A 908 2.77 38.16 31.73
CA SER A 908 1.80 39.02 32.40
C SER A 908 1.47 38.48 33.80
N ARG A 909 0.73 39.27 34.57
CA ARG A 909 0.16 38.89 35.86
C ARG A 909 -1.22 39.52 36.05
N PRO A 910 -2.04 39.05 36.99
CA PRO A 910 -3.25 39.76 37.41
C PRO A 910 -2.96 41.16 37.98
N ASP A 911 -3.91 42.07 37.81
CA ASP A 911 -3.88 43.41 38.39
C ASP A 911 -3.85 43.37 39.92
N GLY A 912 -3.03 44.22 40.53
CA GLY A 912 -2.85 44.30 41.98
C GLY A 912 -1.57 45.02 42.38
N GLN A 913 -1.58 45.67 43.54
CA GLN A 913 -0.45 46.44 44.09
C GLN A 913 -0.17 46.18 45.58
N THR A 914 -0.99 45.35 46.23
CA THR A 914 -0.82 45.00 47.65
C THR A 914 0.32 43.99 47.86
N VAL A 915 0.89 43.98 49.07
CA VAL A 915 1.89 43.00 49.51
C VAL A 915 1.32 41.58 49.34
N GLY A 916 2.08 40.68 48.70
CA GLY A 916 1.58 39.36 48.32
C GLY A 916 2.44 38.66 47.27
N SER A 917 1.96 37.54 46.77
CA SER A 917 2.59 36.75 45.70
C SER A 917 1.58 36.51 44.58
N TYR A 918 1.97 36.77 43.33
CA TYR A 918 1.11 36.79 42.16
C TYR A 918 1.73 35.94 41.05
N ASP A 919 0.95 35.06 40.43
CA ASP A 919 1.45 34.14 39.39
C ASP A 919 1.80 34.88 38.09
N LEU A 920 2.91 34.50 37.47
CA LEU A 920 3.39 35.05 36.20
C LEU A 920 3.03 34.09 35.05
N SER A 921 2.08 34.53 34.23
CA SER A 921 1.56 33.79 33.09
C SER A 921 2.33 34.14 31.81
N VAL A 922 2.92 33.12 31.18
CA VAL A 922 3.49 33.21 29.84
C VAL A 922 2.37 33.11 28.80
N VAL A 923 2.38 34.01 27.82
CA VAL A 923 1.48 33.97 26.65
C VAL A 923 2.31 33.97 25.37
N ALA A 924 2.20 32.90 24.59
CA ALA A 924 2.83 32.71 23.30
C ALA A 924 1.82 32.06 22.33
N ASN A 925 1.66 32.58 21.12
CA ASN A 925 0.69 32.05 20.15
C ASN A 925 1.40 31.22 19.07
N ALA A 926 0.76 30.14 18.61
CA ALA A 926 1.26 29.31 17.51
C ALA A 926 1.38 30.07 16.17
N THR A 927 0.56 31.11 15.96
CA THR A 927 0.60 31.97 14.76
C THR A 927 1.88 32.82 14.70
N ASP A 928 2.32 33.34 15.84
CA ASP A 928 3.52 34.18 15.95
C ASP A 928 4.81 33.31 16.01
N ASN A 929 4.66 31.99 16.19
CA ASN A 929 5.74 31.02 16.33
C ASN A 929 5.51 29.78 15.44
N PRO A 930 5.38 29.95 14.10
CA PRO A 930 4.93 28.87 13.22
C PRO A 930 5.85 27.64 13.24
N ASN A 931 7.15 27.84 13.44
CA ASN A 931 8.18 26.79 13.42
C ASN A 931 8.36 26.03 14.75
N TYR A 932 7.65 26.43 15.81
CA TYR A 932 7.83 25.89 17.16
C TYR A 932 6.52 25.30 17.72
N ASP A 933 6.64 24.21 18.45
CA ASP A 933 5.57 23.67 19.29
C ASP A 933 5.86 24.08 20.74
N ILE A 934 5.05 24.97 21.30
CA ILE A 934 5.39 25.72 22.53
C ILE A 934 4.57 25.23 23.71
N THR A 935 5.27 24.69 24.70
CA THR A 935 4.75 24.44 26.05
C THR A 935 5.05 25.63 26.96
N THR A 936 4.05 26.18 27.63
CA THR A 936 4.22 27.26 28.62
C THR A 936 4.10 26.74 30.05
N LEU A 937 5.06 27.07 30.91
CA LEU A 937 5.09 26.69 32.33
C LEU A 937 5.02 27.94 33.22
N ASN A 938 3.84 28.20 33.76
CA ASN A 938 3.53 29.39 34.56
C ASN A 938 3.91 29.21 36.04
N THR A 939 5.17 28.83 36.30
CA THR A 939 5.65 28.48 37.65
C THR A 939 6.18 29.67 38.46
N GLY A 940 6.69 30.70 37.79
CA GLY A 940 7.27 31.88 38.44
C GLY A 940 6.22 32.80 39.05
N LYS A 941 6.59 33.50 40.12
CA LYS A 941 5.72 34.45 40.83
C LYS A 941 6.37 35.81 41.00
N LEU A 942 5.59 36.89 40.84
CA LEU A 942 5.97 38.20 41.35
C LEU A 942 5.65 38.25 42.85
N THR A 943 6.67 38.42 43.69
CA THR A 943 6.49 38.75 45.10
C THR A 943 6.54 40.26 45.30
N ILE A 944 5.44 40.87 45.74
CA ILE A 944 5.39 42.26 46.18
C ILE A 944 5.69 42.29 47.68
N THR A 945 6.85 42.85 48.04
CA THR A 945 7.31 43.00 49.43
C THR A 945 6.84 44.31 50.06
N ALA A 946 6.72 44.33 51.38
CA ALA A 946 6.26 45.49 52.14
C ALA A 946 7.15 46.73 51.93
N ALA A 947 6.52 47.85 51.62
CA ALA A 947 7.15 49.17 51.63
C ALA A 947 7.59 49.56 53.05
N ALA A 948 8.58 50.44 53.12
CA ALA A 948 8.94 51.08 54.38
C ALA A 948 7.78 51.99 54.83
N LYS A 949 7.07 51.55 55.86
CA LYS A 949 6.06 52.33 56.58
C LYS A 949 6.64 53.68 56.99
N THR A 950 5.97 54.78 56.67
CA THR A 950 6.42 56.13 57.07
C THR A 950 5.33 56.89 57.80
N ILE A 951 5.73 57.64 58.82
CA ILE A 951 4.91 58.70 59.40
C ILE A 951 5.77 59.95 59.54
N ASN A 952 5.28 61.03 58.95
CA ASN A 952 5.95 62.31 58.80
C ASN A 952 5.11 63.44 59.38
N GLY A 953 5.74 64.61 59.47
CA GLY A 953 5.20 65.79 60.15
C GLY A 953 6.32 66.64 60.74
N SER A 954 5.98 67.89 61.05
CA SER A 954 6.85 68.96 61.52
C SER A 954 6.17 69.75 62.63
N ASP A 955 6.98 70.41 63.47
CA ASP A 955 6.50 71.32 64.50
C ASP A 955 5.62 72.44 63.93
N TYR A 956 4.56 72.79 64.65
CA TYR A 956 3.62 73.87 64.30
C TYR A 956 3.68 75.00 65.31
N THR A 957 3.40 76.23 64.88
CA THR A 957 3.36 77.41 65.75
C THR A 957 2.04 78.14 65.58
N MET A 958 1.34 78.37 66.69
CA MET A 958 0.07 79.11 66.77
C MET A 958 0.13 80.15 67.88
N HIS A 959 -0.83 81.07 67.94
CA HIS A 959 -1.01 82.00 69.05
C HIS A 959 -2.21 81.59 69.93
N VAL A 960 -2.21 82.05 71.18
CA VAL A 960 -3.36 81.85 72.09
C VAL A 960 -4.64 82.46 71.48
N GLY A 961 -5.59 81.58 71.15
CA GLY A 961 -6.89 81.91 70.55
C GLY A 961 -7.01 81.62 69.05
N ASP A 962 -5.99 81.06 68.41
CA ASP A 962 -6.08 80.53 67.04
C ASP A 962 -6.85 79.19 67.02
N PRO A 963 -7.34 78.71 65.86
CA PRO A 963 -8.06 77.42 65.74
C PRO A 963 -7.25 76.21 66.22
N THR A 964 -7.94 75.15 66.64
CA THR A 964 -7.31 73.87 67.01
C THR A 964 -6.55 73.28 65.81
N PRO A 965 -5.25 72.99 65.92
CA PRO A 965 -4.45 72.55 64.78
C PRO A 965 -4.79 71.12 64.34
N THR A 966 -4.71 70.89 63.04
CA THR A 966 -5.03 69.64 62.34
C THR A 966 -3.77 68.90 61.88
N ALA A 967 -3.93 67.70 61.31
CA ALA A 967 -2.82 66.98 60.68
C ALA A 967 -2.07 67.82 59.64
N ASN A 968 -2.78 68.66 58.88
CA ASN A 968 -2.21 69.53 57.85
C ASN A 968 -1.34 70.65 58.44
N ASP A 969 -1.69 71.17 59.62
CA ASP A 969 -0.92 72.19 60.33
C ASP A 969 0.45 71.64 60.76
N PHE A 970 0.48 70.41 61.26
CA PHE A 970 1.73 69.65 61.49
C PHE A 970 2.35 69.07 60.22
N LYS A 971 1.81 69.38 59.03
CA LYS A 971 2.23 68.84 57.71
C LYS A 971 2.38 67.31 57.71
N ALA A 972 1.48 66.65 58.42
CA ALA A 972 1.57 65.23 58.69
C ALA A 972 1.13 64.41 57.47
N THR A 973 1.96 63.46 57.08
CA THR A 973 1.70 62.50 56.00
C THR A 973 2.16 61.12 56.46
N SER A 974 1.56 60.05 55.95
CA SER A 974 1.99 58.70 56.30
C SER A 974 1.69 57.68 55.21
N THR A 975 2.43 56.58 55.19
CA THR A 975 2.26 55.45 54.26
C THR A 975 2.23 54.13 55.01
N ASP A 976 1.39 53.20 54.55
CA ASP A 976 1.34 51.82 55.04
C ASP A 976 2.41 50.90 54.38
N GLU A 977 2.28 49.59 54.60
CA GLU A 977 3.12 48.55 53.96
C GLU A 977 2.84 48.36 52.46
N ASN A 978 1.71 48.85 51.94
CA ASN A 978 1.36 48.86 50.52
C ASN A 978 1.74 50.19 49.83
N ALA A 979 2.50 51.05 50.53
CA ALA A 979 2.82 52.44 50.16
C ALA A 979 1.60 53.37 49.97
N GLN A 980 0.41 52.96 50.42
CA GLN A 980 -0.82 53.75 50.36
C GLN A 980 -0.84 54.81 51.47
N SER A 981 -1.36 56.00 51.15
CA SER A 981 -1.40 57.12 52.09
C SER A 981 -2.42 56.87 53.20
N GLN A 982 -2.00 57.00 54.46
CA GLN A 982 -2.86 56.82 55.62
C GLN A 982 -3.23 58.15 56.30
N THR A 983 -4.43 58.18 56.90
CA THR A 983 -4.88 59.29 57.76
C THR A 983 -4.06 59.35 59.03
N VAL A 984 -3.46 60.50 59.30
CA VAL A 984 -2.71 60.76 60.54
C VAL A 984 -3.62 61.39 61.59
N ASN A 985 -3.79 60.69 62.72
CA ASN A 985 -4.46 61.20 63.91
C ASN A 985 -3.49 62.06 64.73
N VAL A 986 -4.00 63.17 65.29
CA VAL A 986 -3.22 64.14 66.06
C VAL A 986 -3.66 64.13 67.52
N ASP A 987 -2.82 63.60 68.42
CA ASP A 987 -3.08 63.66 69.86
C ASP A 987 -2.61 65.01 70.45
N LEU A 988 -3.60 65.88 70.69
CA LEU A 988 -3.43 67.16 71.38
C LEU A 988 -3.73 67.10 72.89
N THR A 989 -3.98 65.93 73.49
CA THR A 989 -4.41 65.82 74.91
C THR A 989 -3.38 66.37 75.90
N GLN A 990 -2.11 66.41 75.52
CA GLN A 990 -1.01 66.97 76.32
C GLN A 990 -0.74 68.46 76.05
N ALA A 991 -1.48 69.10 75.14
CA ALA A 991 -1.27 70.48 74.72
C ALA A 991 -2.32 71.45 75.29
N ASN A 992 -1.87 72.54 75.91
CA ASN A 992 -2.77 73.59 76.40
C ASN A 992 -2.78 74.80 75.45
N LEU A 993 -3.69 74.78 74.48
CA LEU A 993 -3.86 75.81 73.44
C LEU A 993 -4.15 77.23 73.99
N ASN A 994 -4.50 77.34 75.28
CA ASN A 994 -4.83 78.61 75.94
C ASN A 994 -3.66 79.22 76.72
N ALA A 995 -2.50 78.57 76.77
CA ALA A 995 -1.32 79.04 77.49
C ALA A 995 -0.09 79.02 76.57
N ALA A 996 0.74 80.06 76.65
CA ALA A 996 1.97 80.10 75.85
C ALA A 996 3.01 79.09 76.38
N GLY A 997 3.58 78.29 75.49
CA GLY A 997 4.47 77.19 75.82
C GLY A 997 4.70 76.25 74.63
N THR A 998 5.60 75.28 74.81
CA THR A 998 5.87 74.22 73.82
C THR A 998 5.33 72.90 74.35
N TYR A 999 4.44 72.27 73.58
CA TYR A 999 3.74 71.03 73.96
C TYR A 999 4.10 69.90 73.00
N ASN A 1000 4.28 68.69 73.53
CA ASN A 1000 4.51 67.50 72.70
C ASN A 1000 3.17 66.98 72.16
N VAL A 1001 3.07 66.87 70.84
CA VAL A 1001 1.94 66.31 70.10
C VAL A 1001 2.36 64.99 69.48
N VAL A 1002 1.51 63.96 69.58
CA VAL A 1002 1.78 62.65 68.96
C VAL A 1002 0.93 62.52 67.69
N LEU A 1003 1.62 62.46 66.56
CA LEU A 1003 1.06 62.02 65.29
C LEU A 1003 1.00 60.49 65.30
N SER A 1004 -0.09 59.88 64.84
CA SER A 1004 -0.26 58.42 64.83
C SER A 1004 -1.13 57.89 63.69
N THR A 1005 -0.95 56.64 63.29
CA THR A 1005 -1.74 55.94 62.25
C THR A 1005 -2.48 54.73 62.82
N ALA A 1006 -3.45 54.21 62.07
CA ALA A 1006 -4.22 53.02 62.46
C ALA A 1006 -3.35 51.74 62.56
N ASP A 1007 -2.31 51.63 61.73
CA ASP A 1007 -1.36 50.51 61.74
C ASP A 1007 -0.22 50.65 62.78
N GLY A 1008 -0.36 51.57 63.74
CA GLY A 1008 0.48 51.66 64.94
C GLY A 1008 1.76 52.49 64.80
N GLN A 1009 1.95 53.19 63.67
CA GLN A 1009 3.08 54.13 63.54
C GLN A 1009 2.82 55.37 64.39
N SER A 1010 3.87 55.99 64.94
CA SER A 1010 3.76 57.27 65.65
C SER A 1010 5.00 58.13 65.52
N LYS A 1011 4.81 59.45 65.59
CA LYS A 1011 5.89 60.46 65.58
C LYS A 1011 5.53 61.62 66.50
N ASN A 1012 6.47 62.02 67.34
CA ASN A 1012 6.32 63.22 68.17
C ASN A 1012 6.74 64.47 67.37
N VAL A 1013 5.95 65.53 67.50
CA VAL A 1013 6.22 66.89 67.00
C VAL A 1013 5.88 67.91 68.08
N ASN A 1014 6.40 69.12 68.00
CA ASN A 1014 6.10 70.18 68.94
C ASN A 1014 4.98 71.09 68.43
N LEU A 1015 4.04 71.43 69.32
CA LEU A 1015 3.13 72.56 69.16
C LEU A 1015 3.62 73.73 70.01
N ILE A 1016 4.05 74.79 69.35
CA ILE A 1016 4.49 76.03 69.98
C ILE A 1016 3.29 76.99 70.03
N VAL A 1017 2.78 77.26 71.23
CA VAL A 1017 1.74 78.26 71.46
C VAL A 1017 2.42 79.56 71.93
N LEU A 1018 2.22 80.65 71.19
CA LEU A 1018 2.79 81.96 71.49
C LEU A 1018 1.78 82.88 72.18
N ALA A 1019 2.29 83.76 73.05
CA ALA A 1019 1.48 84.78 73.70
C ALA A 1019 1.03 85.84 72.66
N LYS A 1020 -0.21 86.30 72.80
CA LYS A 1020 -0.82 87.30 71.90
C LYS A 1020 -0.32 88.70 72.24
N ASP A 1021 0.65 89.21 71.49
CA ASP A 1021 1.16 90.57 71.64
C ASP A 1021 0.16 91.62 71.09
N THR A 1022 0.16 92.83 71.65
CA THR A 1022 -0.95 93.80 71.51
C THR A 1022 -0.51 95.25 71.24
N THR A 1023 0.70 95.49 70.73
CA THR A 1023 1.14 96.82 70.26
C THR A 1023 1.40 96.85 68.76
N GLY A 1024 0.62 97.62 67.99
CA GLY A 1024 0.78 97.74 66.54
C GLY A 1024 0.37 99.11 65.98
N PRO A 1025 1.12 99.67 65.00
CA PRO A 1025 0.72 100.84 64.23
C PRO A 1025 0.43 100.50 62.75
N VAL A 1026 -0.86 100.41 62.43
CA VAL A 1026 -1.54 100.82 61.17
C VAL A 1026 -0.80 100.63 59.81
N ASP A 1027 -1.11 99.52 59.15
CA ASP A 1027 -1.69 99.44 57.79
C ASP A 1027 -1.30 100.50 56.70
N PRO A 1028 -0.62 100.05 55.63
CA PRO A 1028 -0.59 100.71 54.33
C PRO A 1028 -1.23 99.88 53.19
N THR A 1029 -2.55 100.03 53.01
CA THR A 1029 -3.29 100.06 51.73
C THR A 1029 -3.07 98.94 50.69
N ASP A 1030 -4.15 98.19 50.48
CA ASP A 1030 -4.47 97.24 49.38
C ASP A 1030 -3.92 97.57 47.96
N PRO A 1031 -3.13 96.67 47.33
CA PRO A 1031 -2.74 96.74 45.92
C PRO A 1031 -3.62 95.88 44.98
N THR A 1032 -4.04 96.48 43.87
CA THR A 1032 -5.01 95.94 42.89
C THR A 1032 -4.63 94.62 42.19
N ASP A 1033 -5.49 93.62 42.34
CA ASP A 1033 -6.08 92.73 41.31
C ASP A 1033 -5.31 92.47 39.98
N PRO A 1034 -4.79 91.24 39.74
CA PRO A 1034 -4.32 90.76 38.44
C PRO A 1034 -5.38 89.97 37.66
N THR A 1035 -5.44 90.18 36.34
CA THR A 1035 -6.52 89.71 35.45
C THR A 1035 -6.62 88.19 35.21
N ASP A 1036 -7.87 87.77 35.04
CA ASP A 1036 -8.42 86.44 34.71
C ASP A 1036 -7.78 85.68 33.51
N PRO A 1037 -7.44 84.38 33.67
CA PRO A 1037 -7.17 83.42 32.58
C PRO A 1037 -8.36 82.50 32.27
N THR A 1038 -8.68 82.31 30.99
CA THR A 1038 -9.94 81.71 30.52
C THR A 1038 -10.17 80.22 30.81
N ASP A 1039 -11.44 79.90 31.05
CA ASP A 1039 -12.06 78.61 31.40
C ASP A 1039 -12.09 77.54 30.27
N PRO A 1040 -11.71 76.27 30.53
CA PRO A 1040 -11.95 75.13 29.65
C PRO A 1040 -13.23 74.35 30.05
N THR A 1041 -14.14 74.16 29.10
CA THR A 1041 -15.50 73.63 29.35
C THR A 1041 -15.58 72.16 29.81
N ASP A 1042 -16.47 71.95 30.78
CA ASP A 1042 -16.86 70.68 31.43
C ASP A 1042 -17.54 69.63 30.52
N PRO A 1043 -17.16 68.33 30.62
CA PRO A 1043 -17.95 67.19 30.15
C PRO A 1043 -18.66 66.46 31.33
N THR A 1044 -19.99 66.51 31.34
CA THR A 1044 -20.84 66.01 32.44
C THR A 1044 -20.86 64.48 32.64
N ASP A 1045 -20.91 64.08 33.92
CA ASP A 1045 -21.15 62.71 34.44
C ASP A 1045 -22.43 62.02 33.93
N PRO A 1046 -22.40 60.67 33.80
CA PRO A 1046 -23.54 59.89 34.32
C PRO A 1046 -23.20 58.52 34.98
N THR A 1047 -23.48 58.45 36.29
CA THR A 1047 -24.27 57.39 36.99
C THR A 1047 -23.78 55.94 37.16
N ASP A 1048 -23.69 55.51 38.42
CA ASP A 1048 -23.80 54.14 38.96
C ASP A 1048 -25.21 53.53 38.73
N PRO A 1049 -25.36 52.20 38.50
CA PRO A 1049 -25.95 51.35 39.56
C PRO A 1049 -25.54 49.84 39.61
N THR A 1050 -25.42 49.36 40.86
CA THR A 1050 -25.90 48.05 41.40
C THR A 1050 -25.20 46.69 41.15
N ASP A 1051 -24.85 46.06 42.28
CA ASP A 1051 -24.76 44.60 42.55
C ASP A 1051 -26.16 43.92 42.60
N PRO A 1052 -26.25 42.61 42.31
CA PRO A 1052 -27.03 41.75 43.21
C PRO A 1052 -26.48 40.31 43.47
N THR A 1053 -25.95 40.12 44.68
CA THR A 1053 -26.27 39.02 45.63
C THR A 1053 -26.08 37.52 45.26
N ASP A 1054 -25.22 36.86 46.03
CA ASP A 1054 -25.29 35.42 46.40
C ASP A 1054 -26.51 35.15 47.34
N PRO A 1055 -27.17 33.98 47.25
CA PRO A 1055 -27.40 33.21 48.47
C PRO A 1055 -27.38 31.65 48.35
N THR A 1056 -26.32 31.05 48.91
CA THR A 1056 -26.33 29.95 49.91
C THR A 1056 -27.08 28.60 49.68
N ASP A 1057 -26.34 27.51 49.87
CA ASP A 1057 -26.81 26.15 50.21
C ASP A 1057 -27.63 26.09 51.53
N PRO A 1058 -28.60 25.16 51.67
CA PRO A 1058 -28.43 24.13 52.71
C PRO A 1058 -29.05 22.71 52.47
N THR A 1059 -28.30 21.70 52.95
CA THR A 1059 -28.71 20.48 53.70
C THR A 1059 -29.20 19.16 53.04
N ASP A 1060 -28.52 18.09 53.44
CA ASP A 1060 -28.94 16.67 53.56
C ASP A 1060 -29.53 16.41 54.97
N PRO A 1061 -30.57 15.57 55.17
CA PRO A 1061 -30.36 14.16 55.59
C PRO A 1061 -31.45 13.13 55.19
N THR A 1062 -31.09 11.84 54.98
CA THR A 1062 -31.52 10.64 55.78
C THR A 1062 -31.51 9.28 55.04
N ASP A 1063 -31.23 8.21 55.81
CA ASP A 1063 -31.43 6.77 55.55
C ASP A 1063 -31.98 6.15 56.88
N PRO A 1064 -33.02 5.27 56.90
CA PRO A 1064 -32.85 3.80 56.68
C PRO A 1064 -34.05 3.04 56.07
N THR A 1065 -33.85 1.81 55.54
CA THR A 1065 -34.45 0.53 56.06
C THR A 1065 -34.25 -0.73 55.19
N ASP A 1066 -34.21 -1.88 55.88
CA ASP A 1066 -34.22 -3.30 55.46
C ASP A 1066 -34.98 -4.08 56.59
N PRO A 1067 -35.52 -5.33 56.50
CA PRO A 1067 -35.44 -6.37 55.44
C PRO A 1067 -36.78 -7.03 55.02
N THR A 1068 -36.77 -8.02 54.12
CA THR A 1068 -37.56 -9.28 54.28
C THR A 1068 -37.13 -10.46 53.38
N ASP A 1069 -37.22 -11.67 53.96
CA ASP A 1069 -37.03 -13.03 53.40
C ASP A 1069 -37.88 -13.98 54.31
N PRO A 1070 -38.27 -15.26 54.01
CA PRO A 1070 -37.91 -16.15 52.89
C PRO A 1070 -39.08 -16.89 52.17
N THR A 1071 -38.77 -17.61 51.09
CA THR A 1071 -39.46 -18.87 50.71
C THR A 1071 -38.57 -19.88 49.99
N ASP A 1072 -38.53 -21.09 50.56
CA ASP A 1072 -38.03 -22.39 50.03
C ASP A 1072 -38.92 -23.48 50.71
N PRO A 1073 -39.17 -24.72 50.20
CA PRO A 1073 -38.34 -25.53 49.28
C PRO A 1073 -39.05 -26.30 48.15
N THR A 1074 -38.25 -26.82 47.19
CA THR A 1074 -38.52 -28.10 46.50
C THR A 1074 -37.24 -28.86 46.12
N ASP A 1075 -37.09 -30.06 46.68
CA ASP A 1075 -36.09 -31.10 46.39
C ASP A 1075 -36.72 -32.45 46.85
N PRO A 1076 -36.39 -33.67 46.33
CA PRO A 1076 -35.35 -34.02 45.36
C PRO A 1076 -35.80 -34.87 44.15
N THR A 1077 -34.88 -35.08 43.22
CA THR A 1077 -34.72 -36.39 42.53
C THR A 1077 -33.24 -36.79 42.47
N ASP A 1078 -32.93 -37.96 43.05
CA ASP A 1078 -31.63 -38.64 43.02
C ASP A 1078 -31.18 -38.96 41.56
N PRO A 1079 -29.88 -39.06 41.26
CA PRO A 1079 -29.41 -39.28 39.90
C PRO A 1079 -29.69 -40.71 39.42
N THR A 1080 -30.05 -40.86 38.14
CA THR A 1080 -30.08 -42.17 37.49
C THR A 1080 -28.67 -42.63 37.15
N ASP A 1081 -28.30 -43.79 37.68
CA ASP A 1081 -27.10 -44.58 37.37
C ASP A 1081 -26.84 -44.61 35.84
N PRO A 1082 -25.60 -44.40 35.35
CA PRO A 1082 -25.33 -44.37 33.91
C PRO A 1082 -25.60 -45.74 33.28
N THR A 1083 -26.28 -45.74 32.14
CA THR A 1083 -26.43 -46.96 31.34
C THR A 1083 -25.07 -47.35 30.74
N ASP A 1084 -24.62 -48.55 31.11
CA ASP A 1084 -23.49 -49.29 30.52
C ASP A 1084 -23.46 -49.10 28.99
N PRO A 1085 -22.35 -48.66 28.37
CA PRO A 1085 -22.31 -48.31 26.96
C PRO A 1085 -22.71 -49.51 26.08
N THR A 1086 -23.57 -49.24 25.09
CA THR A 1086 -23.86 -50.21 24.05
C THR A 1086 -22.60 -50.47 23.23
N ASP A 1087 -22.13 -51.72 23.29
CA ASP A 1087 -21.04 -52.29 22.51
C ASP A 1087 -21.10 -51.78 21.05
N PRO A 1088 -20.06 -51.09 20.54
CA PRO A 1088 -20.13 -50.46 19.22
C PRO A 1088 -20.29 -51.54 18.14
N THR A 1089 -21.22 -51.31 17.22
CA THR A 1089 -21.43 -52.22 16.08
C THR A 1089 -20.17 -52.30 15.23
N ASP A 1090 -19.64 -53.51 15.10
CA ASP A 1090 -18.46 -53.91 14.34
C ASP A 1090 -18.33 -53.12 13.01
N PRO A 1091 -17.30 -52.26 12.85
CA PRO A 1091 -17.16 -51.43 11.66
C PRO A 1091 -16.86 -52.31 10.45
N THR A 1092 -17.57 -52.09 9.35
CA THR A 1092 -17.42 -52.88 8.13
C THR A 1092 -16.00 -52.76 7.57
N ASP A 1093 -15.39 -53.93 7.34
CA ASP A 1093 -14.05 -54.16 6.80
C ASP A 1093 -13.64 -53.14 5.71
N PRO A 1094 -12.61 -52.29 5.95
CA PRO A 1094 -12.15 -51.32 4.96
C PRO A 1094 -11.47 -52.03 3.79
N THR A 1095 -11.80 -51.61 2.57
CA THR A 1095 -11.30 -52.26 1.35
C THR A 1095 -9.77 -52.18 1.22
N ASP A 1096 -9.19 -53.32 0.86
CA ASP A 1096 -7.75 -53.58 0.64
C ASP A 1096 -7.04 -52.43 -0.12
N PRO A 1097 -5.97 -51.82 0.44
CA PRO A 1097 -5.24 -50.73 -0.22
C PRO A 1097 -4.51 -51.23 -1.47
N THR A 1098 -4.48 -50.39 -2.52
CA THR A 1098 -3.81 -50.72 -3.78
C THR A 1098 -2.30 -50.86 -3.63
N ASP A 1099 -1.76 -51.92 -4.25
CA ASP A 1099 -0.34 -52.32 -4.26
C ASP A 1099 0.60 -51.15 -4.64
N PRO A 1100 1.62 -50.81 -3.83
CA PRO A 1100 2.54 -49.71 -4.11
C PRO A 1100 3.44 -50.00 -5.31
N THR A 1101 3.65 -48.99 -6.16
CA THR A 1101 4.51 -49.11 -7.35
C THR A 1101 5.99 -49.30 -7.00
N ASP A 1102 6.65 -50.18 -7.74
CA ASP A 1102 8.04 -50.63 -7.57
C ASP A 1102 9.07 -49.47 -7.53
N PRO A 1103 9.93 -49.38 -6.49
CA PRO A 1103 10.93 -48.32 -6.40
C PRO A 1103 12.07 -48.49 -7.42
N THR A 1104 12.46 -47.40 -8.08
CA THR A 1104 13.52 -47.40 -9.09
C THR A 1104 14.92 -47.65 -8.51
N ASP A 1105 15.71 -48.45 -9.23
CA ASP A 1105 17.04 -48.98 -8.88
C ASP A 1105 18.08 -47.92 -8.46
N PRO A 1106 18.78 -48.06 -7.31
CA PRO A 1106 19.79 -47.10 -6.85
C PRO A 1106 21.13 -47.22 -7.61
N THR A 1107 21.71 -46.08 -8.00
CA THR A 1107 23.03 -46.04 -8.66
C THR A 1107 24.20 -46.28 -7.70
N ASP A 1108 25.18 -47.08 -8.15
CA ASP A 1108 26.35 -47.55 -7.37
C ASP A 1108 27.24 -46.47 -6.70
N PRO A 1109 27.90 -46.78 -5.56
CA PRO A 1109 28.78 -45.87 -4.82
C PRO A 1109 30.24 -45.87 -5.34
N ILE A 1110 31.03 -44.87 -4.91
CA ILE A 1110 32.48 -44.76 -5.18
C ILE A 1110 33.29 -44.83 -3.86
N ASP A 1111 34.34 -45.66 -3.85
CA ASP A 1111 35.13 -46.09 -2.68
C ASP A 1111 36.26 -45.10 -2.25
N PRO A 1112 36.55 -44.91 -0.93
CA PRO A 1112 37.48 -43.87 -0.45
C PRO A 1112 38.84 -44.36 0.11
N LYS A 1113 39.92 -43.53 -0.02
CA LYS A 1113 41.12 -43.53 0.86
C LYS A 1113 42.10 -42.35 0.67
N ASP A 1114 42.15 -41.44 1.65
CA ASP A 1114 43.18 -41.28 2.72
C ASP A 1114 44.69 -41.57 2.41
N PRO A 1115 45.74 -40.98 3.07
CA PRO A 1115 45.78 -39.96 4.16
C PRO A 1115 46.79 -38.77 4.01
N SER A 1116 46.76 -37.83 5.00
CA SER A 1116 47.90 -37.43 5.89
C SER A 1116 48.26 -35.92 6.12
N VAL A 1117 47.74 -35.33 7.23
CA VAL A 1117 48.38 -34.52 8.34
C VAL A 1117 49.49 -33.43 8.12
N PRO A 1118 49.77 -32.49 9.09
CA PRO A 1118 49.00 -31.98 10.27
C PRO A 1118 49.11 -30.44 10.63
N ASN A 1119 48.27 -29.99 11.58
CA ASN A 1119 48.48 -28.91 12.61
C ASN A 1119 48.60 -27.41 12.17
N THR A 1120 48.33 -26.39 13.00
CA THR A 1120 48.27 -26.25 14.50
C THR A 1120 47.03 -25.49 15.07
N GLU A 1121 46.89 -25.57 16.41
CA GLU A 1121 46.01 -24.88 17.39
C GLU A 1121 45.95 -23.32 17.26
N SER A 1122 45.06 -22.53 17.90
CA SER A 1122 44.49 -22.60 19.27
C SER A 1122 43.21 -21.73 19.53
N LYS A 1123 42.53 -22.05 20.64
CA LYS A 1123 41.49 -21.34 21.45
C LYS A 1123 41.61 -19.79 21.53
N GLY A 1124 40.57 -19.00 21.84
CA GLY A 1124 39.15 -19.26 22.19
C GLY A 1124 38.51 -18.08 22.99
N SER A 1125 37.18 -18.12 23.25
CA SER A 1125 36.31 -17.11 23.93
C SER A 1125 36.22 -15.70 23.29
N GLY A 1126 35.09 -14.95 23.34
CA GLY A 1126 33.70 -15.30 23.69
C GLY A 1126 32.98 -14.30 24.61
N GLU A 1127 32.11 -13.43 24.05
CA GLU A 1127 30.95 -12.78 24.71
C GLU A 1127 30.04 -12.08 23.65
N TYR A 1128 28.89 -11.50 24.06
CA TYR A 1128 27.69 -11.27 23.21
C TYR A 1128 27.27 -9.78 23.06
N ILE A 1129 26.04 -9.55 22.56
CA ILE A 1129 25.30 -8.29 22.30
C ILE A 1129 25.69 -7.62 20.97
N VAL A 1130 24.87 -7.52 19.90
CA VAL A 1130 23.41 -7.48 19.61
C VAL A 1130 22.86 -6.06 19.35
N SER A 1131 22.64 -5.79 18.07
CA SER A 1131 21.69 -4.84 17.48
C SER A 1131 21.47 -5.30 16.01
N GLY A 1132 20.29 -5.22 15.40
CA GLY A 1132 19.02 -4.67 15.88
C GLY A 1132 18.37 -3.85 14.76
N ASN A 1133 17.74 -4.51 13.79
CA ASN A 1133 17.04 -3.85 12.67
C ASN A 1133 15.53 -3.86 12.90
N VAL A 1134 14.87 -2.79 12.47
CA VAL A 1134 13.43 -2.55 12.66
C VAL A 1134 12.69 -2.69 11.33
N TYR A 1135 11.55 -3.38 11.34
CA TYR A 1135 10.58 -3.40 10.24
C TYR A 1135 9.50 -2.34 10.49
N TYR A 1136 8.88 -1.80 9.43
CA TYR A 1136 7.92 -0.70 9.54
C TYR A 1136 6.64 -0.99 8.73
N VAL A 1137 5.48 -0.68 9.30
CA VAL A 1137 4.15 -0.99 8.74
C VAL A 1137 3.44 0.32 8.32
N PRO A 1138 2.99 0.48 7.05
CA PRO A 1138 2.26 1.67 6.60
C PRO A 1138 0.78 1.69 7.00
N GLY A 1139 0.19 2.88 7.22
CA GLY A 1139 -1.23 3.08 7.55
C GLY A 1139 -1.95 4.10 6.63
N PRO A 1140 -3.25 3.94 6.26
CA PRO A 1140 -3.80 4.59 5.05
C PRO A 1140 -4.78 5.77 5.26
N LYS A 1141 -4.57 6.91 4.54
CA LYS A 1141 -5.49 8.07 4.35
C LYS A 1141 -5.16 8.81 3.01
N GLY A 1142 -6.02 9.56 2.31
CA GLY A 1142 -7.44 9.88 2.59
C GLY A 1142 -8.27 10.71 1.58
N LYS A 1143 -7.92 10.85 0.28
CA LYS A 1143 -8.67 11.61 -0.80
C LYS A 1143 -8.53 13.17 -0.72
N SER A 1144 -8.85 14.02 -1.72
CA SER A 1144 -9.58 13.87 -3.01
C SER A 1144 -9.28 14.95 -4.09
N ASN A 1145 -9.41 14.57 -5.38
CA ASN A 1145 -9.84 15.36 -6.56
C ASN A 1145 -9.11 16.64 -7.03
N GLY A 1146 -8.65 16.63 -8.29
CA GLY A 1146 -8.33 17.83 -9.08
C GLY A 1146 -8.06 17.56 -10.58
N THR A 1147 -9.08 17.65 -11.45
CA THR A 1147 -8.92 17.45 -12.90
C THR A 1147 -8.26 18.65 -13.58
N LEU A 1148 -7.24 18.42 -14.41
CA LEU A 1148 -6.64 19.42 -15.30
C LEU A 1148 -6.22 18.79 -16.63
N ILE A 1149 -6.30 19.57 -17.72
CA ILE A 1149 -6.19 19.09 -19.11
C ILE A 1149 -5.11 19.91 -19.84
N ALA A 1150 -4.01 19.28 -20.28
CA ALA A 1150 -2.95 19.98 -21.02
C ALA A 1150 -2.11 19.07 -21.96
N THR A 1151 -2.58 18.90 -23.19
CA THR A 1151 -1.80 18.90 -24.46
C THR A 1151 -0.38 18.31 -24.54
N ASN A 1152 -0.24 17.26 -25.37
CA ASN A 1152 1.03 16.77 -25.92
C ASN A 1152 1.87 17.86 -26.62
N TYR A 1153 3.21 17.79 -26.51
CA TYR A 1153 4.12 18.28 -27.55
C TYR A 1153 5.49 17.58 -27.53
N ARG A 1154 5.83 16.79 -28.56
CA ARG A 1154 7.15 16.16 -28.73
C ARG A 1154 8.07 16.98 -29.66
N PRO A 1155 9.35 17.19 -29.32
CA PRO A 1155 10.40 17.54 -30.27
C PRO A 1155 11.45 16.41 -30.45
N THR A 1156 11.82 16.18 -31.71
CA THR A 1156 12.69 15.11 -32.24
C THR A 1156 14.13 15.03 -31.68
N TYR A 1157 14.67 13.81 -31.62
CA TYR A 1157 16.09 13.49 -31.35
C TYR A 1157 17.11 14.19 -32.27
N GLN A 1158 18.26 14.54 -31.69
CA GLN A 1158 19.58 14.46 -32.33
C GLN A 1158 20.61 13.87 -31.35
N LYS A 1159 21.61 13.13 -31.86
CA LYS A 1159 22.47 12.22 -31.08
C LYS A 1159 23.95 12.43 -31.43
N SER A 1160 24.80 12.81 -30.47
CA SER A 1160 26.25 12.86 -30.67
C SER A 1160 27.07 12.56 -29.41
N ASN A 1161 27.89 11.52 -29.49
CA ASN A 1161 28.77 11.01 -28.43
C ASN A 1161 29.92 11.97 -28.07
N VAL A 1162 30.50 11.83 -26.87
CA VAL A 1162 31.92 11.44 -26.62
C VAL A 1162 32.21 11.42 -25.10
N ALA A 1163 33.17 10.61 -24.66
CA ALA A 1163 33.28 10.16 -23.26
C ALA A 1163 34.57 10.55 -22.51
N THR A 1164 34.40 10.87 -21.21
CA THR A 1164 35.23 10.48 -20.04
C THR A 1164 36.67 11.03 -19.79
N PHE A 1165 37.00 11.05 -18.48
CA PHE A 1165 38.33 11.02 -17.81
C PHE A 1165 39.16 12.32 -17.63
N PRO A 1166 40.03 12.42 -16.59
CA PRO A 1166 40.07 11.72 -15.28
C PRO A 1166 40.37 12.61 -14.03
N GLN A 1167 40.48 11.96 -12.87
CA GLN A 1167 40.79 12.50 -11.52
C GLN A 1167 42.20 13.11 -11.32
N THR A 1168 42.36 13.93 -10.26
CA THR A 1168 43.33 13.82 -9.12
C THR A 1168 43.09 15.01 -8.17
N GLY A 1169 43.03 14.93 -6.83
CA GLY A 1169 44.06 14.54 -5.82
C GLY A 1169 44.57 15.80 -5.07
N ASN A 1170 45.09 15.81 -3.82
CA ASN A 1170 45.25 14.78 -2.78
C ASN A 1170 45.75 15.39 -1.42
N ASN A 1171 45.49 14.76 -0.25
CA ASN A 1171 46.15 14.95 1.07
C ASN A 1171 45.97 16.32 1.83
N SER A 1172 46.31 16.53 3.14
CA SER A 1172 47.06 15.76 4.17
C SER A 1172 46.80 16.15 5.66
N GLY A 1173 46.74 15.18 6.60
CA GLY A 1173 47.21 15.26 8.02
C GLY A 1173 46.44 16.14 9.04
N ILE A 1174 46.58 16.01 10.38
CA ILE A 1174 47.59 15.31 11.25
C ILE A 1174 46.95 14.90 12.62
N GLY A 1175 47.19 13.65 13.09
CA GLY A 1175 47.43 13.19 14.50
C GLY A 1175 46.47 13.54 15.68
N MET A 1176 46.37 12.75 16.77
CA MET A 1176 47.08 11.52 17.19
C MET A 1176 46.30 10.74 18.29
N GLN A 1177 46.39 9.39 18.26
CA GLN A 1177 46.31 8.42 19.39
C GLN A 1177 44.97 8.33 20.17
N ILE A 1178 44.51 7.18 20.67
CA ILE A 1178 45.14 5.87 21.02
C ILE A 1178 44.32 4.74 20.33
N LEU A 1179 44.84 4.01 19.32
CA LEU A 1179 45.40 2.63 19.40
C LEU A 1179 44.38 1.54 19.87
N GLY A 1180 44.00 0.50 19.13
CA GLY A 1180 44.33 -0.05 17.78
C GLY A 1180 43.75 -1.49 17.62
N VAL A 1181 43.96 -2.31 16.57
CA VAL A 1181 44.63 -2.14 15.25
C VAL A 1181 44.33 -3.36 14.31
N LEU A 1182 44.10 -3.15 13.00
CA LEU A 1182 43.99 -4.13 11.84
C LEU A 1182 42.84 -5.18 11.90
N ILE A 1183 42.06 -5.52 10.85
CA ILE A 1183 42.22 -5.69 9.37
C ILE A 1183 42.91 -7.02 8.96
N GLY A 1184 42.18 -7.92 8.25
CA GLY A 1184 42.61 -9.33 8.06
C GLY A 1184 42.15 -10.15 6.82
N ILE A 1185 41.50 -9.58 5.80
CA ILE A 1185 41.38 -10.12 4.41
C ILE A 1185 40.45 -11.35 4.13
N LEU A 1186 39.33 -11.07 3.42
CA LEU A 1186 38.72 -11.76 2.26
C LEU A 1186 38.83 -13.30 2.05
N THR A 1187 37.66 -13.97 2.00
CA THR A 1187 37.14 -14.79 0.87
C THR A 1187 35.65 -15.10 1.14
N PHE A 1188 34.64 -14.67 0.38
CA PHE A 1188 34.23 -14.89 -1.03
C PHE A 1188 33.60 -16.27 -1.36
N GLY A 1189 32.41 -16.21 -1.97
CA GLY A 1189 31.49 -17.30 -2.30
C GLY A 1189 30.05 -16.82 -2.04
N VAL A 1190 29.37 -16.08 -2.92
CA VAL A 1190 29.03 -16.40 -4.34
C VAL A 1190 28.33 -17.75 -4.42
N ILE A 1191 27.00 -17.73 -4.40
CA ILE A 1191 26.16 -18.85 -4.83
C ILE A 1191 25.92 -18.70 -6.34
N ASP A 1192 25.99 -19.82 -7.06
CA ASP A 1192 26.08 -19.88 -8.51
C ASP A 1192 24.69 -20.04 -9.16
N ILE A 1193 24.09 -18.94 -9.64
CA ILE A 1193 22.81 -18.96 -10.38
C ILE A 1193 23.06 -19.48 -11.81
N LYS A 1194 23.38 -20.79 -11.91
CA LYS A 1194 23.51 -21.54 -13.17
C LYS A 1194 23.08 -23.00 -13.03
N LYS A 1195 21.79 -23.23 -12.73
CA LYS A 1195 21.03 -24.41 -13.20
C LYS A 1195 19.53 -24.32 -12.89
N VAL A 1196 18.82 -23.55 -13.70
CA VAL A 1196 17.46 -23.92 -14.16
C VAL A 1196 17.50 -23.82 -15.69
N HIS A 1197 16.89 -24.79 -16.37
CA HIS A 1197 16.86 -24.88 -17.82
C HIS A 1197 15.65 -25.74 -18.16
N HIS A 1198 14.77 -25.17 -18.99
CA HIS A 1198 13.32 -25.38 -18.94
C HIS A 1198 12.73 -24.69 -17.70
#